data_AF-A0A7C6CAW3-F1
#
_entry.id   AF-A0A7C6CAW3-F1
#
_cell.length_a   1.000
_cell.length_b   1.000
_cell.length_c   1.000
_cell.angle_alpha   90.00
_cell.angle_beta   90.00
_cell.angle_gamma   90.00
#
_symmetry.space_group_name_H-M   'P 1'
#
loop_
_entity.id
_entity.type
_entity.pdbx_description
1 polymer ?
#
loop_
_entity_poly.entity_id
_entity_poly.type
_entity_poly.pdbx_seq_one_letter_code
_entity_poly.pdbx_strand_id
1 'polypeptide(L)'
;MKVHQFAAVLISLCLILLGSAAVHASLDGFELVSENEYLELYFNSQTTEIAVYDKVNAKIWFSNPQDRAKARAGVRDRLNSQVVIFHGAGTGTEKNSYKFSVQYEQYSYSYLEHGVRVEYQIVEEWRNEHYLPVLVSQARMHDFILARIDDQRTISEILDAYNLIKLVPLGDQEREPVSGINLELAFGDYTLEVLNPDYLEALAAIEQDEQQLAWLNLAIAAGDESLTAQRDRLERDLNRARQRVTKQKQDIIWRLMYAVQKQRGDLDRLEDIRLDDLQALIDNPTYLLKDVGGFVIQDIKEIFESVGFTPIDMIEDHKMYGIDPHLANIEVFFVPVEYTIDGPNLLVRIPCSEIVYPIDVVDRYGIKRTIPIQKIAVLEYFGSANLASEGYMLVPDGCGALIYLNNGRINESAFGPIGGEYIYGYDHALDPASSRMVYPESMRLPVFGMVQDDQAFFAIIEEGEALGAVRADIAGKIHDYNRVYAEFTTTPVGVVSREEVGAVWRFQEEIYQGDFVIRYSFLAGDDANYAGMARLYRQYLIDKYQLEARPVLDHIPFYLELVGAIDKRKPIMGVARDVIVPLTTVKEAQTIIEDLTAAGINSIAVKYSGWLAGGLKHDFPIKAKTEKVVGTAQELQELAAYLKARGGKLYPSVGLLNVYRNTAFNGFSARKHAAVRVNQLPADVSYYNLDLYTRGDVSHTAISPRMLDTFVDQFLANYEKYQLDSLSVFDIAREVNSDFRENALVNRVESQKTIVRQLEKIQDKEFELMVDYGNAYAIPYATTILNLPTSSSQRNITDVDLPFYQMVIRGLIDYAGSPINLSGSYRQALLTAVETGSYPYFIGSFAPSSEVKNTKYASLYALHYQDWLEEAAEIYQELNALLREVQGQGISAWQVVAGNVHQTTFENGLSVIVNYNLEPVTVNGMVIPGQDYAVVERGALQE
;
A
#
# COMPACT_ATOMS: atom_id res chain seq x y z
N MET A 1 29.11 -21.33 51.37
CA MET A 1 29.44 -20.62 50.10
C MET A 1 29.33 -21.48 48.84
N LYS A 2 29.77 -22.75 48.79
CA LYS A 2 29.70 -23.57 47.55
C LYS A 2 28.31 -24.03 47.10
N VAL A 3 27.34 -24.17 48.01
CA VAL A 3 25.98 -24.65 47.67
C VAL A 3 25.13 -23.58 46.98
N HIS A 4 25.30 -22.30 47.35
CA HIS A 4 24.56 -21.19 46.72
C HIS A 4 25.07 -20.86 45.31
N GLN A 5 26.37 -21.04 45.03
CA GLN A 5 26.90 -20.88 43.67
C GLN A 5 26.45 -22.00 42.73
N PHE A 6 26.32 -23.24 43.22
CA PHE A 6 25.79 -24.35 42.40
C PHE A 6 24.30 -24.18 42.07
N ALA A 7 23.50 -23.72 43.02
CA ALA A 7 22.07 -23.46 42.79
C ALA A 7 21.84 -22.32 41.79
N ALA A 8 22.62 -21.23 41.87
CA ALA A 8 22.53 -20.13 40.91
C ALA A 8 22.90 -20.55 39.48
N VAL A 9 23.96 -21.35 39.32
CA VAL A 9 24.35 -21.89 38.00
C VAL A 9 23.29 -22.86 37.46
N LEU A 10 22.70 -23.71 38.30
CA LEU A 10 21.64 -24.64 37.87
C LEU A 10 20.35 -23.90 37.46
N ILE A 11 19.98 -22.85 38.20
CA ILE A 11 18.80 -22.02 37.90
C ILE A 11 19.03 -21.25 36.59
N SER A 12 20.21 -20.64 36.38
CA SER A 12 20.55 -20.02 35.10
C SER A 12 20.57 -21.03 33.94
N LEU A 13 21.10 -22.24 34.14
CA LEU A 13 21.11 -23.28 33.10
C LEU A 13 19.70 -23.75 32.76
N CYS A 14 18.82 -23.91 33.76
CA CYS A 14 17.42 -24.26 33.56
C CYS A 14 16.63 -23.14 32.88
N LEU A 15 16.89 -21.86 33.21
CA LEU A 15 16.26 -20.72 32.54
C LEU A 15 16.72 -20.60 31.08
N ILE A 16 18.00 -20.84 30.79
CA ILE A 16 18.52 -20.89 29.41
C ILE A 16 17.89 -22.06 28.64
N LEU A 17 17.82 -23.26 29.24
CA LEU A 17 17.19 -24.43 28.61
C LEU A 17 15.68 -24.25 28.38
N LEU A 18 14.97 -23.60 29.30
CA LEU A 18 13.54 -23.29 29.16
C LEU A 18 13.30 -22.21 28.09
N GLY A 19 14.14 -21.17 28.04
CA GLY A 19 14.09 -20.15 27.00
C GLY A 19 14.36 -20.72 25.61
N SER A 20 15.41 -21.52 25.46
CA SER A 20 15.70 -22.21 24.20
C SER A 20 14.61 -23.20 23.79
N ALA A 21 13.99 -23.90 24.75
CA ALA A 21 12.89 -24.82 24.46
C ALA A 21 11.60 -24.11 24.00
N ALA A 22 11.27 -22.95 24.59
CA ALA A 22 10.11 -22.15 24.19
C ALA A 22 10.31 -21.52 22.80
N VAL A 23 11.51 -21.01 22.51
CA VAL A 23 11.87 -20.50 21.17
C VAL A 23 11.82 -21.63 20.14
N HIS A 24 12.37 -22.81 20.45
CA HIS A 24 12.27 -23.98 19.57
C HIS A 24 10.82 -24.37 19.28
N ALA A 25 9.95 -24.42 20.30
CA ALA A 25 8.54 -24.75 20.10
C ALA A 25 7.78 -23.71 19.25
N SER A 26 8.21 -22.44 19.26
CA SER A 26 7.61 -21.38 18.42
C SER A 26 8.09 -21.39 16.97
N LEU A 27 9.21 -22.06 16.70
CA LEU A 27 9.84 -22.19 15.37
C LEU A 27 9.55 -23.56 14.74
N ASP A 28 8.55 -24.30 15.23
CA ASP A 28 8.16 -25.59 14.65
C ASP A 28 7.86 -25.44 13.15
N GLY A 29 8.61 -26.19 12.32
CA GLY A 29 8.50 -26.15 10.86
C GLY A 29 9.34 -25.06 10.16
N PHE A 30 10.04 -24.22 10.90
CA PHE A 30 10.98 -23.23 10.35
C PHE A 30 12.42 -23.79 10.29
N GLU A 31 13.13 -23.46 9.22
CA GLU A 31 14.57 -23.71 9.04
C GLU A 31 15.36 -22.42 9.10
N LEU A 32 16.55 -22.45 9.72
CA LEU A 32 17.47 -21.31 9.72
C LEU A 32 18.09 -21.16 8.32
N VAL A 33 17.88 -20.00 7.68
CA VAL A 33 18.38 -19.74 6.32
C VAL A 33 19.52 -18.74 6.26
N SER A 34 19.65 -17.87 7.25
CA SER A 34 20.75 -16.90 7.35
C SER A 34 20.98 -16.47 8.79
N GLU A 35 22.21 -16.15 9.16
CA GLU A 35 22.59 -15.69 10.50
C GLU A 35 23.74 -14.68 10.42
N ASN A 36 23.69 -13.65 11.26
CA ASN A 36 24.82 -12.77 11.53
C ASN A 36 24.97 -12.51 13.05
N GLU A 37 25.75 -11.51 13.44
CA GLU A 37 25.98 -11.20 14.86
C GLU A 37 24.73 -10.62 15.58
N TYR A 38 23.76 -10.09 14.84
CA TYR A 38 22.54 -9.45 15.35
C TYR A 38 21.28 -10.32 15.18
N LEU A 39 21.10 -10.95 14.01
CA LEU A 39 19.86 -11.60 13.61
C LEU A 39 20.09 -13.04 13.13
N GLU A 40 19.08 -13.88 13.38
CA GLU A 40 18.86 -15.16 12.70
C GLU A 40 17.56 -15.07 11.90
N LEU A 41 17.63 -15.36 10.60
CA LEU A 41 16.48 -15.42 9.70
C LEU A 41 16.09 -16.87 9.49
N TYR A 42 14.83 -17.16 9.77
CA TYR A 42 14.19 -18.44 9.62
C TYR A 42 13.12 -18.40 8.53
N PHE A 43 12.96 -19.50 7.80
CA PHE A 43 11.99 -19.66 6.73
C PHE A 43 11.21 -20.95 6.89
N ASN A 44 9.93 -20.96 6.59
CA ASN A 44 9.12 -22.18 6.56
C ASN A 44 8.80 -22.53 5.10
N SER A 45 9.43 -23.58 4.58
CA SER A 45 9.32 -23.98 3.17
C SER A 45 7.94 -24.48 2.75
N GLN A 46 7.06 -24.84 3.68
CA GLN A 46 5.69 -25.30 3.40
C GLN A 46 4.67 -24.16 3.38
N THR A 47 4.95 -23.07 4.09
CA THR A 47 4.01 -21.94 4.25
C THR A 47 4.52 -20.62 3.72
N THR A 48 5.79 -20.59 3.32
CA THR A 48 6.58 -19.42 2.89
C THR A 48 6.71 -18.31 3.93
N GLU A 49 6.35 -18.59 5.19
CA GLU A 49 6.47 -17.67 6.31
C GLU A 49 7.94 -17.47 6.69
N ILE A 50 8.25 -16.28 7.20
CA ILE A 50 9.55 -15.99 7.79
C ILE A 50 9.41 -15.68 9.28
N ALA A 51 10.47 -15.99 10.03
CA ALA A 51 10.65 -15.52 11.37
C ALA A 51 12.05 -14.93 11.52
N VAL A 52 12.16 -13.85 12.29
CA VAL A 52 13.44 -13.20 12.59
C VAL A 52 13.66 -13.24 14.08
N TYR A 53 14.73 -13.90 14.50
CA TYR A 53 15.17 -13.87 15.88
C TYR A 53 16.23 -12.79 16.05
N ASP A 54 15.89 -11.80 16.86
CA ASP A 54 16.78 -10.74 17.30
C ASP A 54 17.63 -11.27 18.47
N LYS A 55 18.90 -11.56 18.19
CA LYS A 55 19.84 -12.14 19.15
C LYS A 55 20.23 -11.15 20.23
N VAL A 56 20.15 -9.85 19.95
CA VAL A 56 20.50 -8.78 20.89
C VAL A 56 19.43 -8.68 21.97
N ASN A 57 18.17 -8.70 21.56
CA ASN A 57 17.03 -8.51 22.45
C ASN A 57 16.36 -9.82 22.91
N ALA A 58 16.78 -10.97 22.37
CA ALA A 58 16.17 -12.27 22.59
C ALA A 58 14.65 -12.28 22.30
N LYS A 59 14.26 -11.61 21.21
CA LYS A 59 12.87 -11.50 20.73
C LYS A 59 12.73 -12.14 19.36
N ILE A 60 11.54 -12.64 19.05
CA ILE A 60 11.24 -13.25 17.75
C ILE A 60 10.07 -12.52 17.09
N TRP A 61 10.22 -12.27 15.80
CA TRP A 61 9.24 -11.58 14.96
C TRP A 61 8.80 -12.51 13.85
N PHE A 62 7.50 -12.58 13.61
CA PHE A 62 6.92 -13.44 12.57
C PHE A 62 6.27 -12.60 11.48
N SER A 63 6.33 -13.05 10.24
CA SER A 63 5.55 -12.47 9.14
C SER A 63 4.04 -12.62 9.32
N ASN A 64 3.60 -13.62 10.11
CA ASN A 64 2.20 -13.96 10.32
C ASN A 64 1.93 -14.30 11.80
N PRO A 65 0.74 -13.96 12.34
CA PRO A 65 0.42 -14.15 13.75
C PRO A 65 0.23 -15.63 14.10
N GLN A 66 0.94 -16.14 15.11
CA GLN A 66 1.03 -17.57 15.39
C GLN A 66 -0.25 -18.18 16.02
N ASP A 67 -1.15 -17.37 16.57
CA ASP A 67 -2.42 -17.80 17.19
C ASP A 67 -3.65 -17.73 16.24
N ARG A 68 -3.42 -17.52 14.94
CA ARG A 68 -4.44 -17.30 13.88
C ARG A 68 -5.36 -18.48 13.60
N ALA A 69 -5.10 -19.67 14.15
CA ALA A 69 -5.89 -20.88 13.91
C ALA A 69 -7.39 -20.73 14.27
N LYS A 70 -7.72 -19.78 15.15
CA LYS A 70 -9.11 -19.48 15.59
C LYS A 70 -9.91 -18.62 14.60
N ALA A 71 -9.26 -18.03 13.59
CA ALA A 71 -9.92 -17.15 12.63
C ALA A 71 -10.83 -17.92 11.65
N ARG A 72 -11.87 -17.25 11.14
CA ARG A 72 -12.75 -17.79 10.08
C ARG A 72 -11.94 -18.07 8.81
N ALA A 73 -12.32 -19.08 8.02
CA ALA A 73 -11.56 -19.56 6.85
C ALA A 73 -11.08 -18.43 5.91
N GLY A 74 -11.97 -17.56 5.41
CA GLY A 74 -11.57 -16.49 4.49
C GLY A 74 -10.70 -15.39 5.11
N VAL A 75 -10.80 -15.19 6.44
CA VAL A 75 -9.92 -14.28 7.19
C VAL A 75 -8.54 -14.92 7.38
N ARG A 76 -8.52 -16.22 7.67
CA ARG A 76 -7.31 -17.03 7.82
C ARG A 76 -6.50 -17.07 6.54
N ASP A 77 -7.15 -17.16 5.36
CA ASP A 77 -6.45 -17.11 4.07
C ASP A 77 -5.60 -15.84 3.93
N ARG A 78 -6.16 -14.67 4.29
CA ARG A 78 -5.43 -13.40 4.25
C ARG A 78 -4.35 -13.32 5.33
N LEU A 79 -4.62 -13.82 6.53
CA LEU A 79 -3.68 -13.86 7.66
C LEU A 79 -2.43 -14.71 7.37
N ASN A 80 -2.52 -15.69 6.47
CA ASN A 80 -1.40 -16.55 6.07
C ASN A 80 -0.59 -15.98 4.88
N SER A 81 -0.99 -14.83 4.33
CA SER A 81 -0.38 -14.30 3.11
C SER A 81 0.89 -13.50 3.39
N GLN A 82 1.92 -13.69 2.55
CA GLN A 82 3.13 -12.86 2.55
C GLN A 82 2.96 -11.61 1.68
N VAL A 83 2.32 -11.76 0.51
CA VAL A 83 2.03 -10.65 -0.41
C VAL A 83 0.60 -10.71 -0.91
N VAL A 84 -0.01 -9.55 -1.11
CA VAL A 84 -1.36 -9.42 -1.70
C VAL A 84 -1.27 -8.51 -2.92
N ILE A 85 -1.67 -9.02 -4.08
CA ILE A 85 -1.71 -8.26 -5.32
C ILE A 85 -3.13 -7.79 -5.64
N PHE A 86 -3.21 -6.63 -6.30
CA PHE A 86 -4.46 -6.07 -6.81
C PHE A 86 -4.33 -5.86 -8.31
N HIS A 87 -5.29 -6.35 -9.10
CA HIS A 87 -5.30 -6.20 -10.57
C HIS A 87 -6.72 -5.88 -11.09
N GLY A 88 -6.85 -5.39 -12.33
CA GLY A 88 -8.17 -5.08 -12.93
C GLY A 88 -8.79 -3.74 -12.51
N ALA A 89 -9.75 -3.22 -13.27
CA ALA A 89 -10.24 -1.83 -13.13
C ALA A 89 -10.93 -1.51 -11.79
N GLY A 90 -10.84 -0.25 -11.33
CA GLY A 90 -11.54 0.24 -10.14
C GLY A 90 -10.83 -0.10 -8.83
N THR A 91 -11.53 -0.75 -7.89
CA THR A 91 -10.96 -1.20 -6.61
C THR A 91 -10.01 -2.39 -6.77
N GLY A 92 -9.94 -2.97 -7.97
CA GLY A 92 -9.16 -4.16 -8.28
C GLY A 92 -9.78 -5.44 -7.70
N THR A 93 -9.38 -6.56 -8.30
CA THR A 93 -9.51 -7.91 -7.77
C THR A 93 -8.31 -8.19 -6.89
N GLU A 94 -8.56 -8.60 -5.65
CA GLU A 94 -7.53 -8.97 -4.67
C GLU A 94 -7.14 -10.45 -4.85
N LYS A 95 -5.85 -10.73 -4.92
CA LYS A 95 -5.28 -12.09 -4.86
C LYS A 95 -4.16 -12.14 -3.82
N ASN A 96 -4.34 -12.96 -2.78
CA ASN A 96 -3.32 -13.17 -1.76
C ASN A 96 -2.46 -14.40 -2.07
N SER A 97 -1.17 -14.34 -1.73
CA SER A 97 -0.19 -15.41 -1.98
C SER A 97 -0.57 -16.74 -1.33
N TYR A 98 -1.25 -16.75 -0.19
CA TYR A 98 -1.58 -18.02 0.45
C TYR A 98 -2.64 -18.81 -0.31
N LYS A 99 -3.82 -18.22 -0.52
CA LYS A 99 -4.97 -18.85 -1.17
C LYS A 99 -4.71 -19.17 -2.64
N PHE A 100 -3.97 -18.32 -3.33
CA PHE A 100 -3.79 -18.41 -4.78
C PHE A 100 -2.40 -18.91 -5.19
N SER A 101 -1.54 -19.30 -4.26
CA SER A 101 -0.22 -19.87 -4.59
C SER A 101 0.18 -20.98 -3.60
N VAL A 102 0.36 -20.65 -2.31
CA VAL A 102 0.87 -21.60 -1.30
C VAL A 102 -0.04 -22.81 -1.10
N GLN A 103 -1.36 -22.64 -1.04
CA GLN A 103 -2.32 -23.75 -0.90
C GLN A 103 -2.28 -24.76 -2.06
N TYR A 104 -1.70 -24.37 -3.19
CA TYR A 104 -1.57 -25.18 -4.40
C TYR A 104 -0.12 -25.55 -4.71
N GLU A 105 0.81 -25.29 -3.77
CA GLU A 105 2.25 -25.52 -3.95
C GLU A 105 2.83 -24.81 -5.19
N GLN A 106 2.24 -23.68 -5.58
CA GLN A 106 2.60 -22.90 -6.76
C GLN A 106 3.68 -21.84 -6.46
N TYR A 107 4.74 -22.24 -5.78
CA TYR A 107 5.88 -21.37 -5.48
C TYR A 107 7.18 -22.15 -5.53
N SER A 108 8.28 -21.46 -5.78
CA SER A 108 9.63 -22.00 -5.60
C SER A 108 10.44 -21.08 -4.71
N TYR A 109 11.51 -21.59 -4.12
CA TYR A 109 12.41 -20.78 -3.31
C TYR A 109 13.86 -21.17 -3.53
N SER A 110 14.75 -20.20 -3.34
CA SER A 110 16.20 -20.41 -3.40
C SER A 110 16.89 -19.60 -2.30
N TYR A 111 17.98 -20.15 -1.76
CA TYR A 111 18.78 -19.45 -0.76
C TYR A 111 19.67 -18.39 -1.43
N LEU A 112 19.70 -17.22 -0.81
CA LEU A 112 20.60 -16.12 -1.13
C LEU A 112 21.76 -16.11 -0.13
N GLU A 113 22.85 -15.38 -0.43
CA GLU A 113 24.02 -15.31 0.46
C GLU A 113 23.66 -14.90 1.90
N HIS A 114 22.68 -14.01 2.05
CA HIS A 114 22.22 -13.49 3.33
C HIS A 114 20.71 -13.68 3.56
N GLY A 115 20.08 -14.66 2.91
CA GLY A 115 18.64 -14.87 3.09
C GLY A 115 17.99 -15.86 2.13
N VAL A 116 16.74 -15.60 1.77
CA VAL A 116 15.93 -16.48 0.91
C VAL A 116 15.10 -15.66 -0.07
N ARG A 117 14.97 -16.19 -1.29
CA ARG A 117 14.09 -15.68 -2.34
C ARG A 117 12.94 -16.65 -2.55
N VAL A 118 11.72 -16.15 -2.64
CA VAL A 118 10.51 -16.91 -2.97
C VAL A 118 9.91 -16.37 -4.26
N GLU A 119 9.61 -17.24 -5.20
CA GLU A 119 8.92 -16.93 -6.44
C GLU A 119 7.51 -17.50 -6.38
N TYR A 120 6.50 -16.63 -6.28
CA TYR A 120 5.11 -17.02 -6.24
C TYR A 120 4.52 -17.03 -7.65
N GLN A 121 3.91 -18.14 -8.06
CA GLN A 121 2.90 -18.15 -9.10
C GLN A 121 1.53 -17.94 -8.45
N ILE A 122 0.95 -16.76 -8.65
CA ILE A 122 -0.35 -16.37 -8.09
C ILE A 122 -1.43 -16.63 -9.14
N VAL A 123 -2.42 -17.42 -8.73
CA VAL A 123 -3.53 -17.98 -9.51
C VAL A 123 -3.10 -19.17 -10.37
N GLU A 124 -3.86 -20.26 -10.26
CA GLU A 124 -3.67 -21.45 -11.06
C GLU A 124 -4.02 -21.19 -12.53
N GLU A 125 -3.17 -21.67 -13.44
CA GLU A 125 -3.48 -21.70 -14.87
C GLU A 125 -4.64 -22.66 -15.15
N TRP A 126 -4.69 -23.79 -14.44
CA TRP A 126 -5.72 -24.82 -14.60
C TRP A 126 -6.27 -25.21 -13.24
N ARG A 127 -7.59 -25.30 -13.12
CA ARG A 127 -8.23 -25.82 -11.90
C ARG A 127 -8.05 -27.31 -11.82
N ASN A 128 -8.08 -27.86 -10.60
CA ASN A 128 -7.96 -29.30 -10.37
C ASN A 128 -8.95 -30.13 -11.18
N GLU A 129 -10.20 -29.66 -11.35
CA GLU A 129 -11.20 -30.40 -12.13
C GLU A 129 -10.88 -30.43 -13.62
N HIS A 130 -10.05 -29.51 -14.13
CA HIS A 130 -9.66 -29.47 -15.53
C HIS A 130 -8.66 -30.58 -15.90
N TYR A 131 -8.08 -31.27 -14.92
CA TYR A 131 -7.17 -32.40 -15.14
C TYR A 131 -7.91 -33.72 -15.33
N LEU A 132 -9.18 -33.82 -14.90
CA LEU A 132 -9.95 -35.06 -14.96
C LEU A 132 -10.90 -35.01 -16.17
N PRO A 133 -10.76 -35.91 -17.17
CA PRO A 133 -11.69 -35.98 -18.29
C PRO A 133 -13.11 -36.18 -17.81
N VAL A 134 -14.05 -35.36 -18.28
CA VAL A 134 -15.47 -35.56 -17.98
C VAL A 134 -16.00 -36.78 -18.75
N LEU A 135 -15.58 -36.90 -20.01
CA LEU A 135 -15.82 -38.01 -20.92
C LEU A 135 -14.51 -38.38 -21.60
N VAL A 136 -14.14 -39.65 -21.60
CA VAL A 136 -12.94 -40.17 -22.30
C VAL A 136 -13.18 -41.59 -22.77
N SER A 137 -12.77 -41.92 -24.00
CA SER A 137 -12.96 -43.27 -24.53
C SER A 137 -12.17 -44.29 -23.72
N GLN A 138 -12.67 -45.52 -23.61
CA GLN A 138 -11.99 -46.60 -22.90
C GLN A 138 -10.60 -46.84 -23.48
N ALA A 139 -10.48 -46.83 -24.81
CA ALA A 139 -9.20 -46.99 -25.50
C ALA A 139 -8.21 -45.91 -25.08
N ARG A 140 -8.60 -44.62 -25.10
CA ARG A 140 -7.69 -43.53 -24.73
C ARG A 140 -7.34 -43.54 -23.24
N MET A 141 -8.31 -43.81 -22.36
CA MET A 141 -8.05 -43.96 -20.92
C MET A 141 -7.01 -45.05 -20.69
N HIS A 142 -7.14 -46.22 -21.33
CA HIS A 142 -6.22 -47.33 -21.13
C HIS A 142 -4.87 -47.10 -21.82
N ASP A 143 -4.87 -46.69 -23.08
CA ASP A 143 -3.68 -46.65 -23.93
C ASP A 143 -2.81 -45.40 -23.68
N PHE A 144 -3.41 -44.28 -23.24
CA PHE A 144 -2.70 -43.01 -23.08
C PHE A 144 -2.49 -42.60 -21.62
N ILE A 145 -3.44 -42.90 -20.73
CA ILE A 145 -3.39 -42.51 -19.31
C ILE A 145 -2.89 -43.69 -18.46
N LEU A 146 -3.65 -44.78 -18.40
CA LEU A 146 -3.40 -45.89 -17.48
C LEU A 146 -2.18 -46.73 -17.88
N ALA A 147 -1.83 -46.82 -19.17
CA ALA A 147 -0.63 -47.54 -19.65
C ALA A 147 0.69 -46.97 -19.11
N ARG A 148 0.66 -45.76 -18.55
CA ARG A 148 1.83 -45.09 -17.93
C ARG A 148 1.88 -45.28 -16.41
N ILE A 149 0.93 -46.03 -15.83
CA ILE A 149 0.80 -46.26 -14.39
C ILE A 149 1.12 -47.74 -14.11
N ASP A 150 2.15 -48.01 -13.31
CA ASP A 150 2.56 -49.38 -12.99
C ASP A 150 1.72 -50.01 -11.86
N ASP A 151 1.20 -49.20 -10.92
CA ASP A 151 0.45 -49.69 -9.77
C ASP A 151 -1.02 -49.97 -10.13
N GLN A 152 -1.38 -51.26 -10.08
CA GLN A 152 -2.74 -51.74 -10.32
C GLN A 152 -3.75 -51.21 -9.30
N ARG A 153 -3.32 -50.90 -8.08
CA ARG A 153 -4.20 -50.30 -7.08
C ARG A 153 -4.60 -48.89 -7.47
N THR A 154 -3.62 -48.06 -7.85
CA THR A 154 -3.84 -46.70 -8.35
C THR A 154 -4.74 -46.68 -9.59
N ILE A 155 -4.56 -47.63 -10.51
CA ILE A 155 -5.44 -47.80 -11.68
C ILE A 155 -6.89 -48.04 -11.24
N SER A 156 -7.11 -48.92 -10.26
CA SER A 156 -8.45 -49.19 -9.73
C SER A 156 -9.05 -47.95 -9.07
N GLU A 157 -8.28 -47.23 -8.27
CA GLU A 157 -8.72 -46.00 -7.58
C GLU A 157 -9.13 -44.90 -8.58
N ILE A 158 -8.40 -44.76 -9.70
CA ILE A 158 -8.79 -43.87 -10.80
C ILE A 158 -10.10 -44.34 -11.43
N LEU A 159 -10.18 -45.61 -11.84
CA LEU A 159 -11.35 -46.14 -12.53
C LEU A 159 -12.62 -46.10 -11.66
N ASP A 160 -12.48 -46.19 -10.34
CA ASP A 160 -13.58 -46.05 -9.38
C ASP A 160 -14.22 -44.64 -9.42
N ALA A 161 -13.50 -43.61 -9.89
CA ALA A 161 -14.05 -42.28 -10.13
C ALA A 161 -14.92 -42.18 -11.40
N TYR A 162 -15.04 -43.26 -12.20
CA TYR A 162 -15.72 -43.23 -13.50
C TYR A 162 -16.81 -44.30 -13.64
N ASN A 163 -17.82 -44.01 -14.47
CA ASN A 163 -18.77 -44.98 -15.00
C ASN A 163 -18.40 -45.30 -16.45
N LEU A 164 -18.25 -46.56 -16.82
CA LEU A 164 -18.06 -46.98 -18.21
C LEU A 164 -19.42 -47.19 -18.89
N ILE A 165 -19.68 -46.45 -19.96
CA ILE A 165 -20.96 -46.41 -20.67
C ILE A 165 -20.78 -46.41 -22.18
N LYS A 166 -21.82 -46.78 -22.93
CA LYS A 166 -21.93 -46.53 -24.38
C LYS A 166 -23.40 -46.47 -24.82
N LEU A 167 -23.67 -45.93 -25.99
CA LEU A 167 -24.97 -46.01 -26.63
C LEU A 167 -25.03 -47.20 -27.59
N VAL A 168 -26.09 -47.99 -27.49
CA VAL A 168 -26.37 -49.12 -28.38
C VAL A 168 -27.77 -49.01 -28.97
N PRO A 169 -28.02 -49.59 -30.16
CA PRO A 169 -29.36 -49.56 -30.76
C PRO A 169 -30.42 -50.12 -29.80
N LEU A 170 -31.55 -49.43 -29.66
CA LEU A 170 -32.66 -49.83 -28.78
C LEU A 170 -33.26 -51.19 -29.20
N GLY A 171 -33.30 -51.47 -30.51
CA GLY A 171 -33.84 -52.71 -31.06
C GLY A 171 -35.31 -52.91 -30.70
N ASP A 172 -35.66 -54.12 -30.25
CA ASP A 172 -37.02 -54.48 -29.81
C ASP A 172 -37.28 -54.17 -28.31
N GLN A 173 -36.35 -53.51 -27.61
CA GLN A 173 -36.49 -53.20 -26.19
C GLN A 173 -37.44 -52.01 -25.97
N GLU A 174 -38.28 -52.09 -24.93
CA GLU A 174 -39.05 -50.91 -24.50
C GLU A 174 -38.14 -49.87 -23.86
N ARG A 175 -38.35 -48.60 -24.21
CA ARG A 175 -37.61 -47.48 -23.63
C ARG A 175 -38.10 -47.22 -22.21
N GLU A 176 -37.21 -47.45 -21.24
CA GLU A 176 -37.46 -47.10 -19.84
C GLU A 176 -37.51 -45.56 -19.67
N PRO A 177 -38.62 -44.97 -19.19
CA PRO A 177 -38.71 -43.53 -19.01
C PRO A 177 -37.82 -43.07 -17.85
N VAL A 178 -37.12 -41.94 -18.05
CA VAL A 178 -36.43 -41.21 -16.99
C VAL A 178 -37.21 -39.92 -16.73
N SER A 179 -37.71 -39.73 -15.51
CA SER A 179 -38.45 -38.51 -15.16
C SER A 179 -37.58 -37.29 -15.43
N GLY A 180 -38.13 -36.24 -16.07
CA GLY A 180 -37.42 -34.99 -16.34
C GLY A 180 -36.45 -35.00 -17.53
N ILE A 181 -36.30 -36.11 -18.25
CA ILE A 181 -35.44 -36.22 -19.44
C ILE A 181 -36.23 -36.78 -20.61
N ASN A 182 -36.21 -36.07 -21.75
CA ASN A 182 -36.77 -36.59 -22.99
C ASN A 182 -35.74 -37.48 -23.71
N LEU A 183 -35.74 -38.77 -23.37
CA LEU A 183 -34.82 -39.76 -23.95
C LEU A 183 -35.04 -39.98 -25.46
N GLU A 184 -36.22 -39.68 -25.99
CA GLU A 184 -36.47 -39.78 -27.43
C GLU A 184 -35.72 -38.72 -28.21
N LEU A 185 -35.70 -37.49 -27.71
CA LEU A 185 -34.90 -36.41 -28.29
C LEU A 185 -33.39 -36.62 -28.04
N ALA A 186 -33.02 -37.02 -26.82
CA ALA A 186 -31.62 -37.13 -26.41
C ALA A 186 -30.92 -38.35 -27.03
N PHE A 187 -31.56 -39.53 -27.06
CA PHE A 187 -30.92 -40.78 -27.50
C PHE A 187 -31.45 -41.30 -28.85
N GLY A 188 -32.47 -40.68 -29.46
CA GLY A 188 -33.00 -41.10 -30.76
C GLY A 188 -33.49 -42.55 -30.77
N ASP A 189 -32.86 -43.42 -31.55
CA ASP A 189 -33.13 -44.87 -31.61
C ASP A 189 -32.15 -45.72 -30.77
N TYR A 190 -31.42 -45.08 -29.85
CA TYR A 190 -30.42 -45.73 -28.99
C TYR A 190 -30.88 -45.81 -27.52
N THR A 191 -30.19 -46.64 -26.75
CA THR A 191 -30.28 -46.73 -25.28
C THR A 191 -28.90 -46.75 -24.67
N LEU A 192 -28.79 -46.30 -23.42
CA LEU A 192 -27.54 -46.34 -22.68
C LEU A 192 -27.29 -47.74 -22.13
N GLU A 193 -26.12 -48.31 -22.46
CA GLU A 193 -25.58 -49.51 -21.85
C GLU A 193 -24.51 -49.12 -20.82
N VAL A 194 -24.65 -49.64 -19.59
CA VAL A 194 -23.70 -49.43 -18.50
C VAL A 194 -22.81 -50.68 -18.41
N LEU A 195 -21.50 -50.47 -18.48
CA LEU A 195 -20.48 -51.51 -18.57
C LEU A 195 -19.65 -51.63 -17.27
N ASN A 196 -20.08 -50.99 -16.19
CA ASN A 196 -19.38 -51.11 -14.91
C ASN A 196 -19.41 -52.58 -14.41
N PRO A 197 -18.30 -53.13 -13.88
CA PRO A 197 -18.26 -54.50 -13.40
C PRO A 197 -19.31 -54.83 -12.34
N ASP A 198 -19.50 -53.94 -11.35
CA ASP A 198 -20.48 -54.09 -10.27
C ASP A 198 -21.92 -54.10 -10.79
N TYR A 199 -22.22 -53.28 -11.79
CA TYR A 199 -23.52 -53.21 -12.45
C TYR A 199 -23.81 -54.47 -13.27
N LEU A 200 -22.82 -54.97 -14.00
CA LEU A 200 -22.94 -56.22 -14.79
C LEU A 200 -23.08 -57.45 -13.88
N GLU A 201 -22.36 -57.50 -12.76
CA GLU A 201 -22.52 -58.53 -11.74
C GLU A 201 -23.92 -58.51 -11.13
N ALA A 202 -24.45 -57.33 -10.82
CA ALA A 202 -25.81 -57.18 -10.32
C ALA A 202 -26.87 -57.63 -11.35
N LEU A 203 -26.67 -57.33 -12.64
CA LEU A 203 -27.53 -57.82 -13.72
C LEU A 203 -27.48 -59.34 -13.88
N ALA A 204 -26.28 -59.94 -13.85
CA ALA A 204 -26.12 -61.39 -13.93
C ALA A 204 -26.75 -62.10 -12.73
N ALA A 205 -26.65 -61.54 -11.53
CA ALA A 205 -27.32 -62.05 -10.33
C ALA A 205 -28.85 -61.99 -10.47
N ILE A 206 -29.40 -60.89 -11.01
CA ILE A 206 -30.83 -60.77 -11.32
C ILE A 206 -31.27 -61.83 -12.32
N GLU A 207 -30.51 -62.07 -13.38
CA GLU A 207 -30.83 -63.10 -14.38
C GLU A 207 -30.83 -64.52 -13.77
N GLN A 208 -29.87 -64.83 -12.91
CA GLN A 208 -29.82 -66.11 -12.19
C GLN A 208 -31.02 -66.27 -11.24
N ASP A 209 -31.34 -65.23 -10.47
CA ASP A 209 -32.49 -65.22 -9.58
C ASP A 209 -33.82 -65.32 -10.35
N GLU A 210 -33.90 -64.77 -11.57
CA GLU A 210 -35.06 -64.92 -12.48
C GLU A 210 -35.24 -66.35 -12.96
N GLN A 211 -34.15 -67.01 -13.37
CA GLN A 211 -34.19 -68.42 -13.75
C GLN A 211 -34.59 -69.30 -12.56
N GLN A 212 -34.08 -69.00 -11.37
CA GLN A 212 -34.48 -69.68 -10.14
C GLN A 212 -35.94 -69.43 -9.78
N LEU A 213 -36.44 -68.20 -9.96
CA LEU A 213 -37.85 -67.86 -9.74
C LEU A 213 -38.76 -68.58 -10.73
N ALA A 214 -38.37 -68.67 -12.01
CA ALA A 214 -39.10 -69.43 -13.03
C ALA A 214 -39.15 -70.93 -12.70
N TRP A 215 -38.05 -71.51 -12.22
CA TRP A 215 -38.01 -72.89 -11.75
C TRP A 215 -38.92 -73.11 -10.54
N LEU A 216 -38.88 -72.22 -9.54
CA LEU A 216 -39.75 -72.27 -8.36
C LEU A 216 -41.24 -72.20 -8.75
N ASN A 217 -41.59 -71.34 -9.72
CA ASN A 217 -42.96 -71.23 -10.22
C ASN A 217 -43.43 -72.53 -10.92
N LEU A 218 -42.57 -73.18 -11.68
CA LEU A 218 -42.87 -74.48 -12.31
C LEU A 218 -43.03 -75.61 -11.27
N ALA A 219 -42.18 -75.64 -10.24
CA ALA A 219 -42.26 -76.63 -9.16
C ALA A 219 -43.54 -76.49 -8.31
N ILE A 220 -43.94 -75.25 -8.01
CA ILE A 220 -45.20 -74.95 -7.32
C ILE A 220 -46.39 -75.35 -8.19
N ALA A 221 -46.37 -75.06 -9.50
CA ALA A 221 -47.42 -75.48 -10.44
C ALA A 221 -47.55 -77.02 -10.57
N ALA A 222 -46.48 -77.76 -10.28
CA ALA A 222 -46.46 -79.22 -10.27
C ALA A 222 -46.90 -79.85 -8.93
N GLY A 223 -47.26 -79.05 -7.91
CA GLY A 223 -47.90 -79.51 -6.67
C GLY A 223 -47.06 -79.40 -5.38
N ASP A 224 -45.87 -78.78 -5.41
CA ASP A 224 -45.04 -78.59 -4.21
C ASP A 224 -45.26 -77.21 -3.55
N GLU A 225 -46.33 -77.11 -2.74
CA GLU A 225 -46.70 -75.89 -2.02
C GLU A 225 -45.70 -75.50 -0.91
N SER A 226 -44.73 -76.38 -0.56
CA SER A 226 -43.73 -76.06 0.47
C SER A 226 -42.73 -74.98 0.05
N LEU A 227 -42.62 -74.73 -1.27
CA LEU A 227 -41.68 -73.78 -1.88
C LEU A 227 -42.23 -72.35 -2.04
N THR A 228 -43.51 -72.13 -1.72
CA THR A 228 -44.20 -70.84 -1.88
C THR A 228 -43.53 -69.70 -1.10
N ALA A 229 -43.09 -69.95 0.14
CA ALA A 229 -42.42 -68.95 0.97
C ALA A 229 -41.01 -68.58 0.44
N GLN A 230 -40.33 -69.51 -0.23
CA GLN A 230 -39.02 -69.27 -0.85
C GLN A 230 -39.17 -68.42 -2.12
N ARG A 231 -40.18 -68.72 -2.96
CA ARG A 231 -40.55 -67.89 -4.11
C ARG A 231 -40.86 -66.45 -3.69
N ASP A 232 -41.72 -66.24 -2.69
CA ASP A 232 -42.11 -64.88 -2.25
C ASP A 232 -40.96 -64.05 -1.68
N ARG A 233 -39.94 -64.72 -1.12
CA ARG A 233 -38.72 -64.04 -0.69
C ARG A 233 -37.89 -63.64 -1.91
N LEU A 234 -37.62 -64.60 -2.80
CA LEU A 234 -36.83 -64.36 -4.01
C LEU A 234 -37.46 -63.29 -4.90
N GLU A 235 -38.77 -63.32 -5.11
CA GLU A 235 -39.49 -62.32 -5.90
C GLU A 235 -39.39 -60.90 -5.30
N ARG A 236 -39.44 -60.77 -3.96
CA ARG A 236 -39.25 -59.48 -3.29
C ARG A 236 -37.82 -58.97 -3.41
N ASP A 237 -36.85 -59.84 -3.23
CA ASP A 237 -35.43 -59.49 -3.34
C ASP A 237 -35.06 -59.14 -4.78
N LEU A 238 -35.59 -59.88 -5.76
CA LEU A 238 -35.49 -59.61 -7.19
C LEU A 238 -36.11 -58.25 -7.56
N ASN A 239 -37.31 -57.94 -7.07
CA ASN A 239 -37.94 -56.64 -7.30
C ASN A 239 -37.12 -55.48 -6.73
N ARG A 240 -36.50 -55.66 -5.55
CA ARG A 240 -35.59 -54.66 -4.97
C ARG A 240 -34.31 -54.52 -5.78
N ALA A 241 -33.73 -55.63 -6.25
CA ALA A 241 -32.52 -55.63 -7.06
C ALA A 241 -32.77 -54.92 -8.41
N ARG A 242 -33.88 -55.25 -9.11
CA ARG A 242 -34.32 -54.55 -10.33
C ARG A 242 -34.48 -53.06 -10.09
N GLN A 243 -35.19 -52.65 -9.04
CA GLN A 243 -35.35 -51.23 -8.69
C GLN A 243 -34.02 -50.52 -8.45
N ARG A 244 -33.05 -51.17 -7.81
CA ARG A 244 -31.71 -50.60 -7.58
C ARG A 244 -30.94 -50.41 -8.89
N VAL A 245 -30.91 -51.42 -9.74
CA VAL A 245 -30.23 -51.39 -11.04
C VAL A 245 -30.87 -50.35 -11.97
N THR A 246 -32.20 -50.32 -12.07
CA THR A 246 -32.92 -49.28 -12.84
C THR A 246 -32.58 -47.90 -12.32
N LYS A 247 -32.63 -47.68 -10.99
CA LYS A 247 -32.27 -46.38 -10.40
C LYS A 247 -30.82 -45.99 -10.71
N GLN A 248 -29.87 -46.91 -10.57
CA GLN A 248 -28.47 -46.67 -10.88
C GLN A 248 -28.29 -46.26 -12.35
N LYS A 249 -28.95 -46.94 -13.29
CA LYS A 249 -28.95 -46.57 -14.71
C LYS A 249 -29.54 -45.17 -14.93
N GLN A 250 -30.66 -44.84 -14.28
CA GLN A 250 -31.27 -43.51 -14.36
C GLN A 250 -30.35 -42.42 -13.81
N ASP A 251 -29.67 -42.66 -12.69
CA ASP A 251 -28.72 -41.71 -12.09
C ASP A 251 -27.51 -41.47 -13.01
N ILE A 252 -27.01 -42.52 -13.68
CA ILE A 252 -25.93 -42.40 -14.69
C ILE A 252 -26.40 -41.59 -15.91
N ILE A 253 -27.62 -41.82 -16.39
CA ILE A 253 -28.21 -41.01 -17.48
C ILE A 253 -28.29 -39.54 -17.07
N TRP A 254 -28.78 -39.24 -15.87
CA TRP A 254 -28.82 -37.87 -15.34
C TRP A 254 -27.42 -37.24 -15.30
N ARG A 255 -26.41 -38.01 -14.84
CA ARG A 255 -25.03 -37.53 -14.79
C ARG A 255 -24.48 -37.24 -16.18
N LEU A 256 -24.73 -38.10 -17.16
CA LEU A 256 -24.31 -37.88 -18.55
C LEU A 256 -24.92 -36.59 -19.11
N MET A 257 -26.23 -36.44 -18.96
CA MET A 257 -26.96 -35.28 -19.49
C MET A 257 -26.49 -33.98 -18.83
N TYR A 258 -26.29 -34.00 -17.51
CA TYR A 258 -25.76 -32.84 -16.79
C TYR A 258 -24.30 -32.53 -17.15
N ALA A 259 -23.48 -33.55 -17.37
CA ALA A 259 -22.09 -33.37 -17.78
C ALA A 259 -21.99 -32.67 -19.14
N VAL A 260 -22.79 -33.07 -20.12
CA VAL A 260 -22.83 -32.44 -21.45
C VAL A 260 -23.37 -31.01 -21.36
N GLN A 261 -24.50 -30.81 -20.68
CA GLN A 261 -25.12 -29.48 -20.55
C GLN A 261 -24.22 -28.48 -19.83
N LYS A 262 -23.59 -28.88 -18.72
CA LYS A 262 -22.73 -27.99 -17.92
C LYS A 262 -21.48 -27.54 -18.67
N GLN A 263 -20.98 -28.37 -19.58
CA GLN A 263 -19.75 -28.13 -20.35
C GLN A 263 -20.02 -27.51 -21.73
N ARG A 264 -21.27 -27.14 -22.05
CA ARG A 264 -21.63 -26.53 -23.32
C ARG A 264 -22.36 -25.22 -23.12
N GLY A 265 -21.74 -24.12 -23.54
CA GLY A 265 -22.29 -22.78 -23.38
C GLY A 265 -23.55 -22.51 -24.23
N ASP A 266 -23.87 -23.35 -25.21
CA ASP A 266 -25.03 -23.24 -26.09
C ASP A 266 -26.27 -24.01 -25.61
N LEU A 267 -26.16 -24.81 -24.54
CA LEU A 267 -27.25 -25.64 -24.00
C LEU A 267 -27.75 -25.09 -22.65
N ASP A 268 -28.89 -24.40 -22.65
CA ASP A 268 -29.46 -23.79 -21.44
C ASP A 268 -30.20 -24.81 -20.55
N ARG A 269 -30.81 -25.84 -21.16
CA ARG A 269 -31.60 -26.88 -20.46
C ARG A 269 -31.22 -28.27 -20.91
N LEU A 270 -31.43 -29.26 -20.04
CA LEU A 270 -31.22 -30.69 -20.39
C LEU A 270 -32.12 -31.16 -21.54
N GLU A 271 -33.25 -30.50 -21.75
CA GLU A 271 -34.19 -30.76 -22.85
C GLU A 271 -33.64 -30.32 -24.21
N ASP A 272 -32.57 -29.53 -24.25
CA ASP A 272 -31.96 -29.03 -25.49
C ASP A 272 -31.01 -30.07 -26.12
N ILE A 273 -30.55 -31.04 -25.33
CA ILE A 273 -29.65 -32.12 -25.79
C ILE A 273 -30.35 -32.99 -26.83
N ARG A 274 -29.64 -33.30 -27.93
CA ARG A 274 -30.05 -34.17 -29.03
C ARG A 274 -29.05 -35.33 -29.21
N LEU A 275 -29.45 -36.34 -29.98
CA LEU A 275 -28.56 -37.47 -30.31
C LEU A 275 -27.24 -37.03 -30.94
N ASP A 276 -27.25 -35.99 -31.78
CA ASP A 276 -26.04 -35.45 -32.42
C ASP A 276 -24.99 -35.01 -31.38
N ASP A 277 -25.42 -34.56 -30.19
CA ASP A 277 -24.53 -34.14 -29.09
C ASP A 277 -23.90 -35.35 -28.38
N LEU A 278 -24.45 -36.55 -28.56
CA LEU A 278 -24.05 -37.80 -27.90
C LEU A 278 -23.52 -38.85 -28.87
N GLN A 279 -23.41 -38.53 -30.17
CA GLN A 279 -23.06 -39.49 -31.23
C GLN A 279 -21.74 -40.23 -30.97
N ALA A 280 -20.79 -39.57 -30.30
CA ALA A 280 -19.48 -40.15 -29.97
C ALA A 280 -19.55 -41.30 -28.95
N LEU A 281 -20.70 -41.51 -28.30
CA LEU A 281 -20.95 -42.64 -27.41
C LEU A 281 -21.49 -43.88 -28.14
N ILE A 282 -21.92 -43.75 -29.40
CA ILE A 282 -22.50 -44.86 -30.17
C ILE A 282 -21.42 -45.91 -30.42
N ASP A 283 -21.66 -47.13 -29.94
CA ASP A 283 -20.76 -48.28 -30.03
C ASP A 283 -19.33 -48.02 -29.51
N ASN A 284 -19.15 -46.98 -28.69
CA ASN A 284 -17.86 -46.54 -28.18
C ASN A 284 -17.86 -46.50 -26.64
N PRO A 285 -17.32 -47.54 -25.97
CA PRO A 285 -17.15 -47.55 -24.52
C PRO A 285 -16.41 -46.30 -24.04
N THR A 286 -17.04 -45.56 -23.14
CA THR A 286 -16.61 -44.23 -22.69
C THR A 286 -16.74 -44.13 -21.18
N TYR A 287 -15.68 -43.68 -20.51
CA TYR A 287 -15.71 -43.35 -19.10
C TYR A 287 -16.33 -41.97 -18.88
N LEU A 288 -17.34 -41.90 -18.01
CA LEU A 288 -18.03 -40.72 -17.55
C LEU A 288 -17.68 -40.44 -16.08
N LEU A 289 -17.18 -39.25 -15.78
CA LEU A 289 -16.75 -38.87 -14.43
C LEU A 289 -17.93 -38.86 -13.43
N LYS A 290 -17.78 -39.62 -12.33
CA LYS A 290 -18.73 -39.65 -11.20
C LYS A 290 -18.68 -38.35 -10.41
N ASP A 291 -19.64 -38.20 -9.49
CA ASP A 291 -19.58 -37.13 -8.51
C ASP A 291 -18.60 -37.50 -7.40
N VAL A 292 -17.38 -36.98 -7.52
CA VAL A 292 -16.26 -37.28 -6.61
C VAL A 292 -15.93 -36.08 -5.73
N GLY A 293 -15.50 -36.34 -4.49
CA GLY A 293 -15.10 -35.29 -3.55
C GLY A 293 -13.76 -34.64 -3.93
N GLY A 294 -13.52 -33.40 -3.47
CA GLY A 294 -12.34 -32.62 -3.84
C GLY A 294 -10.99 -33.29 -3.53
N PHE A 295 -10.90 -34.10 -2.46
CA PHE A 295 -9.69 -34.87 -2.14
C PHE A 295 -9.37 -35.90 -3.24
N VAL A 296 -10.38 -36.63 -3.73
CA VAL A 296 -10.19 -37.62 -4.81
C VAL A 296 -9.79 -36.94 -6.11
N ILE A 297 -10.31 -35.74 -6.38
CA ILE A 297 -9.93 -34.95 -7.56
C ILE A 297 -8.45 -34.57 -7.47
N GLN A 298 -7.98 -34.12 -6.30
CA GLN A 298 -6.57 -33.78 -6.07
C GLN A 298 -5.67 -35.00 -6.28
N ASP A 299 -6.01 -36.14 -5.67
CA ASP A 299 -5.20 -37.37 -5.78
C ASP A 299 -5.09 -37.83 -7.25
N ILE A 300 -6.21 -37.85 -8.00
CA ILE A 300 -6.21 -38.23 -9.42
C ILE A 300 -5.45 -37.23 -10.28
N LYS A 301 -5.58 -35.92 -10.00
CA LYS A 301 -4.80 -34.88 -10.69
C LYS A 301 -3.30 -35.14 -10.56
N GLU A 302 -2.81 -35.34 -9.33
CA GLU A 302 -1.38 -35.56 -9.06
C GLU A 302 -0.88 -36.81 -9.81
N ILE A 303 -1.68 -37.87 -9.84
CA ILE A 303 -1.36 -39.08 -10.63
C ILE A 303 -1.28 -38.75 -12.12
N PHE A 304 -2.26 -38.03 -12.67
CA PHE A 304 -2.30 -37.69 -14.10
C PHE A 304 -1.14 -36.76 -14.50
N GLU A 305 -0.80 -35.78 -13.67
CA GLU A 305 0.38 -34.93 -13.88
C GLU A 305 1.67 -35.74 -13.87
N SER A 306 1.81 -36.72 -12.96
CA SER A 306 3.01 -37.57 -12.86
C SER A 306 3.28 -38.39 -14.12
N VAL A 307 2.22 -38.72 -14.88
CA VAL A 307 2.33 -39.44 -16.17
C VAL A 307 2.31 -38.50 -17.38
N GLY A 308 2.40 -37.19 -17.16
CA GLY A 308 2.43 -36.16 -18.18
C GLY A 308 1.11 -35.96 -18.91
N PHE A 309 -0.02 -36.28 -18.27
CA PHE A 309 -1.36 -35.99 -18.77
C PHE A 309 -1.83 -34.63 -18.24
N THR A 310 -2.19 -33.71 -19.14
CA THR A 310 -2.52 -32.32 -18.81
C THR A 310 -3.90 -31.93 -19.35
N PRO A 311 -4.48 -30.80 -18.89
CA PRO A 311 -5.75 -30.29 -19.45
C PRO A 311 -5.69 -30.00 -20.96
N ILE A 312 -4.49 -29.80 -21.52
CA ILE A 312 -4.27 -29.63 -22.96
C ILE A 312 -4.57 -30.93 -23.71
N ASP A 313 -4.19 -32.09 -23.15
CA ASP A 313 -4.45 -33.40 -23.74
C ASP A 313 -5.95 -33.71 -23.77
N MET A 314 -6.72 -33.17 -22.82
CA MET A 314 -8.18 -33.30 -22.76
C MET A 314 -8.93 -32.52 -23.84
N ILE A 315 -8.29 -31.56 -24.51
CA ILE A 315 -8.94 -30.77 -25.57
C ILE A 315 -9.42 -31.70 -26.71
N GLU A 316 -8.67 -32.75 -27.02
CA GLU A 316 -9.07 -33.73 -28.03
C GLU A 316 -10.30 -34.54 -27.59
N ASP A 317 -10.32 -34.96 -26.32
CA ASP A 317 -11.47 -35.66 -25.72
C ASP A 317 -12.72 -34.79 -25.76
N HIS A 318 -12.58 -33.53 -25.34
CA HIS A 318 -13.69 -32.59 -25.32
C HIS A 318 -14.27 -32.37 -26.72
N LYS A 319 -13.41 -32.20 -27.72
CA LYS A 319 -13.82 -32.10 -29.14
C LYS A 319 -14.50 -33.37 -29.62
N MET A 320 -13.99 -34.55 -29.24
CA MET A 320 -14.57 -35.84 -29.64
C MET A 320 -16.01 -35.97 -29.13
N TYR A 321 -16.27 -35.58 -27.89
CA TYR A 321 -17.60 -35.65 -27.27
C TYR A 321 -18.44 -34.38 -27.45
N GLY A 322 -17.98 -33.42 -28.27
CA GLY A 322 -18.71 -32.19 -28.56
C GLY A 322 -18.94 -31.27 -27.36
N ILE A 323 -18.09 -31.35 -26.32
CA ILE A 323 -18.12 -30.47 -25.14
C ILE A 323 -17.07 -29.36 -25.28
N ASP A 324 -17.30 -28.21 -24.64
CA ASP A 324 -16.36 -27.08 -24.74
C ASP A 324 -15.05 -27.40 -24.02
N PRO A 325 -13.88 -27.13 -24.64
CA PRO A 325 -12.60 -27.30 -23.97
C PRO A 325 -12.46 -26.32 -22.80
N HIS A 326 -11.83 -26.77 -21.72
CA HIS A 326 -11.43 -25.87 -20.65
C HIS A 326 -10.42 -24.85 -21.19
N LEU A 327 -10.58 -23.59 -20.78
CA LEU A 327 -9.64 -22.53 -21.12
C LEU A 327 -8.72 -22.29 -19.94
N ALA A 328 -7.43 -22.15 -20.23
CA ALA A 328 -6.43 -21.71 -19.26
C ALA A 328 -6.89 -20.40 -18.63
N ASN A 329 -6.62 -20.27 -17.34
CA ASN A 329 -6.78 -19.00 -16.67
C ASN A 329 -5.79 -18.01 -17.25
N ILE A 330 -6.30 -16.90 -17.75
CA ILE A 330 -5.50 -15.84 -18.34
C ILE A 330 -4.98 -14.86 -17.29
N GLU A 331 -5.37 -14.99 -16.02
CA GLU A 331 -4.99 -14.12 -14.90
C GLU A 331 -3.91 -14.76 -14.01
N VAL A 332 -2.83 -15.27 -14.61
CA VAL A 332 -1.69 -15.86 -13.89
C VAL A 332 -0.57 -14.84 -13.74
N PHE A 333 -0.03 -14.71 -12.52
CA PHE A 333 1.00 -13.73 -12.18
C PHE A 333 2.20 -14.40 -11.53
N PHE A 334 3.41 -13.88 -11.74
CA PHE A 334 4.62 -14.31 -11.05
C PHE A 334 5.20 -13.14 -10.27
N VAL A 335 5.37 -13.31 -8.95
CA VAL A 335 5.85 -12.26 -8.05
C VAL A 335 7.03 -12.79 -7.23
N PRO A 336 8.25 -12.28 -7.44
CA PRO A 336 9.40 -12.59 -6.60
C PRO A 336 9.41 -11.72 -5.33
N VAL A 337 9.81 -12.34 -4.21
CA VAL A 337 10.03 -11.67 -2.92
C VAL A 337 11.32 -12.17 -2.31
N GLU A 338 12.16 -11.27 -1.84
CA GLU A 338 13.43 -11.58 -1.19
C GLU A 338 13.43 -11.10 0.25
N TYR A 339 13.92 -11.95 1.15
CA TYR A 339 14.12 -11.65 2.56
C TYR A 339 15.59 -11.83 2.88
N THR A 340 16.28 -10.76 3.27
CA THR A 340 17.71 -10.80 3.60
C THR A 340 18.00 -10.08 4.91
N ILE A 341 19.10 -10.43 5.58
CA ILE A 341 19.57 -9.71 6.76
C ILE A 341 20.72 -8.77 6.39
N ASP A 342 20.65 -7.53 6.87
CA ASP A 342 21.66 -6.48 6.68
C ASP A 342 21.98 -5.83 8.03
N GLY A 343 23.06 -6.30 8.64
CA GLY A 343 23.42 -5.97 10.02
C GLY A 343 22.27 -6.30 10.99
N PRO A 344 21.80 -5.34 11.80
CA PRO A 344 20.69 -5.55 12.74
C PRO A 344 19.29 -5.47 12.10
N ASN A 345 19.18 -5.49 10.77
CA ASN A 345 17.92 -5.26 10.06
C ASN A 345 17.51 -6.43 9.18
N LEU A 346 16.20 -6.61 9.01
CA LEU A 346 15.60 -7.41 7.95
C LEU A 346 15.30 -6.50 6.74
N LEU A 347 15.74 -6.89 5.56
CA LEU A 347 15.36 -6.29 4.29
C LEU A 347 14.36 -7.17 3.57
N VAL A 348 13.29 -6.54 3.07
CA VAL A 348 12.27 -7.17 2.22
C VAL A 348 12.28 -6.47 0.87
N ARG A 349 12.65 -7.19 -0.20
CA ARG A 349 12.76 -6.66 -1.56
C ARG A 349 11.78 -7.33 -2.52
N ILE A 350 11.15 -6.52 -3.37
CA ILE A 350 10.35 -6.99 -4.51
C ILE A 350 10.98 -6.42 -5.80
N PRO A 351 11.71 -7.24 -6.58
CA PRO A 351 12.26 -6.81 -7.86
C PRO A 351 11.16 -6.74 -8.92
N CYS A 352 10.59 -5.55 -9.14
CA CYS A 352 9.41 -5.42 -10.00
C CYS A 352 9.70 -5.65 -11.48
N SER A 353 10.95 -5.47 -11.92
CA SER A 353 11.37 -5.82 -13.30
C SER A 353 11.26 -7.31 -13.61
N GLU A 354 11.19 -8.15 -12.59
CA GLU A 354 11.10 -9.61 -12.72
C GLU A 354 9.65 -10.13 -12.57
N ILE A 355 8.69 -9.24 -12.30
CA ILE A 355 7.27 -9.60 -12.22
C ILE A 355 6.75 -9.96 -13.62
N VAL A 356 6.15 -11.14 -13.74
CA VAL A 356 5.46 -11.57 -14.96
C VAL A 356 3.96 -11.44 -14.75
N TYR A 357 3.28 -10.83 -15.71
CA TYR A 357 1.83 -10.66 -15.69
C TYR A 357 1.25 -10.87 -17.10
N PRO A 358 -0.06 -11.09 -17.23
CA PRO A 358 -0.68 -11.34 -18.52
C PRO A 358 -0.57 -10.14 -19.48
N ILE A 359 0.05 -10.36 -20.64
CA ILE A 359 0.20 -9.38 -21.72
C ILE A 359 -0.37 -9.95 -23.00
N ASP A 360 -1.29 -9.23 -23.64
CA ASP A 360 -1.95 -9.62 -24.90
C ASP A 360 -2.55 -11.05 -24.91
N VAL A 361 -2.92 -11.57 -23.74
CA VAL A 361 -3.54 -12.89 -23.58
C VAL A 361 -4.94 -12.88 -24.16
N VAL A 362 -5.30 -13.93 -24.90
CA VAL A 362 -6.59 -14.01 -25.60
C VAL A 362 -7.64 -14.58 -24.65
N ASP A 363 -8.69 -13.80 -24.35
CA ASP A 363 -9.82 -14.27 -23.56
C ASP A 363 -10.73 -15.23 -24.34
N ARG A 364 -11.71 -15.83 -23.65
CA ARG A 364 -12.69 -16.77 -24.24
C ARG A 364 -13.47 -16.22 -25.44
N TYR A 365 -13.48 -14.90 -25.64
CA TYR A 365 -14.16 -14.22 -26.74
C TYR A 365 -13.21 -13.83 -27.88
N GLY A 366 -11.95 -14.27 -27.83
CA GLY A 366 -10.94 -13.91 -28.81
C GLY A 366 -10.38 -12.50 -28.61
N ILE A 367 -10.67 -11.83 -27.49
CA ILE A 367 -10.23 -10.47 -27.23
C ILE A 367 -8.90 -10.50 -26.49
N LYS A 368 -7.90 -9.80 -27.02
CA LYS A 368 -6.62 -9.61 -26.33
C LYS A 368 -6.78 -8.75 -25.08
N ARG A 369 -6.22 -9.21 -23.97
CA ARG A 369 -6.24 -8.53 -22.67
C ARG A 369 -4.81 -8.41 -22.16
N THR A 370 -4.52 -7.26 -21.57
CA THR A 370 -3.32 -7.06 -20.73
C THR A 370 -3.81 -6.71 -19.33
N ILE A 371 -3.34 -7.46 -18.34
CA ILE A 371 -3.84 -7.42 -16.96
C ILE A 371 -2.66 -7.15 -16.04
N PRO A 372 -2.22 -5.89 -15.88
CA PRO A 372 -1.11 -5.57 -15.01
C PRO A 372 -1.51 -5.65 -13.54
N ILE A 373 -0.53 -5.98 -12.69
CA ILE A 373 -0.64 -5.75 -11.24
C ILE A 373 -0.63 -4.25 -11.02
N GLN A 374 -1.61 -3.74 -10.28
CA GLN A 374 -1.72 -2.32 -9.94
C GLN A 374 -1.08 -2.00 -8.61
N LYS A 375 -1.22 -2.91 -7.64
CA LYS A 375 -0.70 -2.71 -6.30
C LYS A 375 -0.22 -4.02 -5.69
N ILE A 376 0.74 -3.90 -4.78
CA ILE A 376 1.26 -4.99 -3.96
C ILE A 376 1.30 -4.53 -2.50
N ALA A 377 0.56 -5.21 -1.63
CA ALA A 377 0.72 -5.09 -0.17
C ALA A 377 1.70 -6.15 0.32
N VAL A 378 2.65 -5.74 1.16
CA VAL A 378 3.80 -6.55 1.56
C VAL A 378 3.75 -6.82 3.06
N LEU A 379 3.77 -8.09 3.43
CA LEU A 379 3.77 -8.59 4.81
C LEU A 379 2.74 -7.87 5.71
N GLU A 380 1.45 -7.92 5.32
CA GLU A 380 0.36 -7.18 6.01
C GLU A 380 0.28 -7.43 7.53
N TYR A 381 0.85 -8.53 8.01
CA TYR A 381 0.76 -8.96 9.42
C TYR A 381 2.11 -9.17 10.10
N PHE A 382 3.21 -8.66 9.51
CA PHE A 382 4.52 -8.74 10.13
C PHE A 382 4.48 -8.11 11.53
N GLY A 383 4.87 -8.90 12.53
CA GLY A 383 4.89 -8.49 13.93
C GLY A 383 3.53 -8.10 14.51
N SER A 384 2.39 -8.41 13.85
CA SER A 384 1.05 -7.97 14.25
C SER A 384 0.68 -8.33 15.70
N ALA A 385 -0.07 -7.42 16.35
CA ALA A 385 -0.42 -7.50 17.76
C ALA A 385 -1.88 -7.93 17.96
N ASN A 386 -2.14 -8.91 18.83
CA ASN A 386 -3.50 -9.42 19.04
C ASN A 386 -4.31 -8.55 20.04
N LEU A 387 -5.53 -8.98 20.36
CA LEU A 387 -6.42 -8.29 21.30
C LEU A 387 -5.92 -8.23 22.76
N ALA A 388 -4.91 -9.03 23.12
CA ALA A 388 -4.33 -9.04 24.46
C ALA A 388 -3.11 -8.13 24.61
N SER A 389 -2.50 -7.72 23.49
CA SER A 389 -1.33 -6.84 23.48
C SER A 389 -1.71 -5.38 23.73
N GLU A 390 -0.80 -4.66 24.41
CA GLU A 390 -0.89 -3.21 24.61
C GLU A 390 0.22 -2.50 23.84
N GLY A 391 0.01 -1.24 23.46
CA GLY A 391 0.99 -0.47 22.69
C GLY A 391 0.33 0.44 21.64
N TYR A 392 1.05 0.70 20.55
CA TYR A 392 0.58 1.60 19.49
C TYR A 392 1.29 1.41 18.16
N MET A 393 0.66 1.88 17.09
CA MET A 393 1.23 1.99 15.75
C MET A 393 1.63 3.45 15.47
N LEU A 394 2.83 3.65 14.93
CA LEU A 394 3.33 4.91 14.40
C LEU A 394 2.98 5.01 12.92
N VAL A 395 2.27 6.07 12.54
CA VAL A 395 1.95 6.38 11.14
C VAL A 395 2.51 7.75 10.73
N PRO A 396 3.00 7.92 9.49
CA PRO A 396 3.70 9.14 9.08
C PRO A 396 2.75 10.26 8.62
N ASP A 397 1.64 10.49 9.32
CA ASP A 397 0.64 11.50 8.95
C ASP A 397 1.05 12.91 9.41
N GLY A 398 1.42 13.80 8.48
CA GLY A 398 1.87 15.16 8.82
C GLY A 398 3.15 15.15 9.66
N CYS A 399 3.07 15.62 10.91
CA CYS A 399 4.18 15.56 11.87
C CYS A 399 4.47 14.14 12.40
N GLY A 400 3.54 13.21 12.20
CA GLY A 400 3.51 11.89 12.82
C GLY A 400 2.28 11.73 13.70
N ALA A 401 1.77 10.51 13.80
CA ALA A 401 0.62 10.21 14.63
C ALA A 401 0.66 8.80 15.21
N LEU A 402 -0.03 8.62 16.34
CA LEU A 402 -0.17 7.33 17.01
C LEU A 402 -1.60 6.82 16.89
N ILE A 403 -1.71 5.52 16.64
CA ILE A 403 -2.96 4.74 16.75
C ILE A 403 -2.72 3.71 17.84
N TYR A 404 -3.42 3.84 18.97
CA TYR A 404 -3.29 2.89 20.08
C TYR A 404 -3.88 1.53 19.67
N LEU A 405 -3.19 0.46 20.06
CA LEU A 405 -3.69 -0.90 19.80
C LEU A 405 -5.03 -1.06 20.50
N ASN A 406 -5.98 -1.72 19.83
CA ASN A 406 -7.27 -2.06 20.42
C ASN A 406 -8.09 -0.85 20.93
N ASN A 407 -7.90 0.36 20.37
CA ASN A 407 -8.52 1.61 20.85
C ASN A 407 -10.06 1.69 20.77
N GLY A 408 -10.74 0.61 20.36
CA GLY A 408 -12.20 0.50 20.33
C GLY A 408 -12.89 1.22 19.16
N ARG A 409 -12.15 1.89 18.27
CA ARG A 409 -12.69 2.64 17.13
C ARG A 409 -13.03 1.73 15.94
N ILE A 410 -13.78 0.66 16.20
CA ILE A 410 -14.07 -0.43 15.25
C ILE A 410 -14.95 -0.02 14.07
N ASN A 411 -15.68 1.09 14.18
CA ASN A 411 -16.54 1.62 13.10
C ASN A 411 -15.85 2.68 12.22
N GLU A 412 -14.61 3.05 12.55
CA GLU A 412 -13.86 4.06 11.80
C GLU A 412 -13.07 3.44 10.65
N SER A 413 -12.82 4.21 9.59
CA SER A 413 -11.98 3.77 8.47
C SER A 413 -10.55 3.50 8.90
N ALA A 414 -9.91 2.49 8.29
CA ALA A 414 -8.48 2.25 8.43
C ALA A 414 -7.65 3.47 8.01
N PHE A 415 -6.46 3.60 8.59
CA PHE A 415 -5.48 4.58 8.14
C PHE A 415 -4.92 4.18 6.76
N GLY A 416 -4.72 5.16 5.88
CA GLY A 416 -4.14 4.97 4.56
C GLY A 416 -4.64 5.97 3.52
N PRO A 417 -4.28 5.82 2.23
CA PRO A 417 -4.75 6.72 1.17
C PRO A 417 -6.27 6.79 1.08
N ILE A 418 -6.83 8.00 0.94
CA ILE A 418 -8.28 8.27 0.80
C ILE A 418 -8.63 8.53 -0.68
N GLY A 419 -7.71 9.07 -1.47
CA GLY A 419 -7.89 9.38 -2.87
C GLY A 419 -6.57 9.65 -3.58
N GLY A 420 -5.83 8.60 -3.92
CA GLY A 420 -4.63 8.67 -4.76
C GLY A 420 -3.40 9.31 -4.09
N GLU A 421 -3.39 9.44 -2.76
CA GLU A 421 -2.20 9.86 -2.02
C GLU A 421 -1.19 8.72 -1.92
N TYR A 422 0.08 9.12 -2.00
CA TYR A 422 1.24 8.29 -1.74
C TYR A 422 2.09 8.97 -0.66
N ILE A 423 3.18 8.33 -0.27
CA ILE A 423 4.27 9.03 0.38
C ILE A 423 4.72 10.19 -0.53
N TYR A 424 5.05 11.32 0.08
CA TYR A 424 5.30 12.61 -0.58
C TYR A 424 4.08 13.29 -1.22
N GLY A 425 2.86 12.86 -0.87
CA GLY A 425 1.62 13.54 -1.22
C GLY A 425 0.95 13.02 -2.49
N TYR A 426 0.06 13.83 -3.07
CA TYR A 426 -0.72 13.47 -4.25
C TYR A 426 0.08 13.64 -5.55
N ASP A 427 -0.10 12.74 -6.51
CA ASP A 427 0.45 12.89 -7.86
C ASP A 427 -0.53 13.65 -8.76
N HIS A 428 -0.19 14.89 -9.12
CA HIS A 428 -1.04 15.75 -9.97
C HIS A 428 -1.13 15.31 -11.43
N ALA A 429 -0.38 14.29 -11.85
CA ALA A 429 -0.56 13.62 -13.13
C ALA A 429 -1.61 12.50 -13.09
N LEU A 430 -2.18 12.17 -11.92
CA LEU A 430 -3.37 11.35 -11.83
C LEU A 430 -4.64 12.17 -12.07
N ASP A 431 -5.74 11.49 -12.38
CA ASP A 431 -7.01 12.18 -12.58
C ASP A 431 -7.50 12.81 -11.26
N PRO A 432 -7.74 14.13 -11.23
CA PRO A 432 -8.16 14.83 -10.04
C PRO A 432 -9.54 14.35 -9.62
N ALA A 433 -9.73 14.21 -8.32
CA ALA A 433 -11.05 13.96 -7.76
C ALA A 433 -12.03 15.06 -8.21
N SER A 434 -13.31 14.70 -8.42
CA SER A 434 -14.36 15.68 -8.75
C SER A 434 -14.68 16.60 -7.57
N SER A 435 -14.49 16.10 -6.35
CA SER A 435 -14.69 16.81 -5.09
C SER A 435 -13.68 16.32 -4.06
N ARG A 436 -13.44 17.11 -3.02
CA ARG A 436 -12.69 16.72 -1.81
C ARG A 436 -13.44 17.20 -0.59
N MET A 437 -13.46 16.37 0.46
CA MET A 437 -14.07 16.69 1.75
C MET A 437 -13.03 17.17 2.76
N VAL A 438 -11.77 16.77 2.60
CA VAL A 438 -10.66 17.12 3.48
C VAL A 438 -9.38 17.33 2.67
N TYR A 439 -8.46 18.15 3.18
CA TYR A 439 -7.05 18.11 2.78
C TYR A 439 -6.29 17.31 3.85
N PRO A 440 -6.00 16.02 3.62
CA PRO A 440 -5.13 15.30 4.55
C PRO A 440 -3.72 15.89 4.47
N GLU A 441 -3.02 15.86 5.60
CA GLU A 441 -1.58 16.04 5.63
C GLU A 441 -0.89 14.95 4.80
N SER A 442 0.22 15.32 4.17
CA SER A 442 1.00 14.38 3.36
C SER A 442 1.81 13.45 4.25
N MET A 443 1.97 12.20 3.81
CA MET A 443 2.97 11.30 4.38
C MET A 443 4.38 11.75 3.97
N ARG A 444 5.07 12.50 4.83
CA ARG A 444 6.36 13.15 4.47
C ARG A 444 7.58 12.29 4.70
N LEU A 445 7.48 11.34 5.62
CA LEU A 445 8.54 10.39 5.95
C LEU A 445 8.11 8.99 5.47
N PRO A 446 8.99 8.24 4.78
CA PRO A 446 8.69 6.91 4.28
C PRO A 446 8.83 5.84 5.38
N VAL A 447 8.19 6.05 6.53
CA VAL A 447 8.40 5.22 7.73
C VAL A 447 7.11 4.83 8.41
N PHE A 448 7.13 3.72 9.13
CA PHE A 448 6.05 3.28 10.01
C PHE A 448 6.62 2.35 11.10
N GLY A 449 5.83 2.04 12.12
CA GLY A 449 6.29 1.10 13.14
C GLY A 449 5.18 0.70 14.09
N MET A 450 5.45 -0.29 14.92
CA MET A 450 4.52 -0.73 15.96
C MET A 450 5.28 -1.12 17.22
N VAL A 451 4.74 -0.69 18.35
CA VAL A 451 5.12 -1.12 19.69
C VAL A 451 4.05 -2.08 20.18
N GLN A 452 4.47 -3.24 20.66
CA GLN A 452 3.63 -4.15 21.43
C GLN A 452 4.37 -4.58 22.69
N ASP A 453 3.76 -4.38 23.85
CA ASP A 453 4.31 -4.74 25.15
C ASP A 453 5.72 -4.14 25.36
N ASP A 454 6.77 -4.97 25.42
CA ASP A 454 8.17 -4.56 25.64
C ASP A 454 9.06 -4.65 24.38
N GLN A 455 8.45 -4.74 23.19
CA GLN A 455 9.16 -4.88 21.91
C GLN A 455 8.52 -4.02 20.82
N ALA A 456 9.31 -3.61 19.84
CA ALA A 456 8.83 -2.82 18.72
C ALA A 456 9.61 -3.13 17.45
N PHE A 457 8.95 -2.97 16.31
CA PHE A 457 9.63 -2.86 15.03
C PHE A 457 9.44 -1.46 14.45
N PHE A 458 10.45 -1.01 13.71
CA PHE A 458 10.43 0.22 12.94
C PHE A 458 10.81 -0.08 11.50
N ALA A 459 10.03 0.42 10.55
CA ALA A 459 10.19 0.14 9.15
C ALA A 459 10.48 1.43 8.35
N ILE A 460 11.48 1.37 7.48
CA ILE A 460 11.84 2.41 6.52
C ILE A 460 11.63 1.86 5.12
N ILE A 461 10.85 2.53 4.29
CA ILE A 461 10.72 2.21 2.86
C ILE A 461 11.91 2.90 2.15
N GLU A 462 12.93 2.12 1.80
CA GLU A 462 14.20 2.62 1.28
C GLU A 462 14.18 2.88 -0.23
N GLU A 463 13.43 2.07 -0.97
CA GLU A 463 13.30 2.18 -2.43
C GLU A 463 11.84 2.06 -2.87
N GLY A 464 11.49 2.88 -3.87
CA GLY A 464 10.16 2.96 -4.45
C GLY A 464 9.13 3.63 -3.53
N GLU A 465 9.60 4.37 -2.54
CA GLU A 465 8.80 5.10 -1.57
C GLU A 465 7.85 6.12 -2.22
N ALA A 466 8.22 6.75 -3.34
CA ALA A 466 7.32 7.63 -4.09
C ALA A 466 6.13 6.90 -4.73
N LEU A 467 6.10 5.57 -4.78
CA LEU A 467 4.92 4.79 -5.16
C LEU A 467 4.31 4.03 -3.98
N GLY A 468 4.90 4.19 -2.78
CA GLY A 468 4.47 3.55 -1.55
C GLY A 468 3.40 4.35 -0.80
N ALA A 469 2.68 3.64 0.04
CA ALA A 469 1.75 4.16 1.04
C ALA A 469 1.80 3.31 2.29
N VAL A 470 1.54 3.92 3.45
CA VAL A 470 1.40 3.22 4.73
C VAL A 470 -0.07 2.98 5.02
N ARG A 471 -0.44 1.75 5.37
CA ARG A 471 -1.77 1.38 5.85
C ARG A 471 -1.69 0.90 7.29
N ALA A 472 -2.67 1.25 8.10
CA ALA A 472 -2.77 0.74 9.47
C ALA A 472 -4.24 0.51 9.86
N ASP A 473 -4.51 -0.55 10.62
CA ASP A 473 -5.83 -0.82 11.17
C ASP A 473 -5.76 -1.56 12.51
N ILE A 474 -6.81 -1.40 13.32
CA ILE A 474 -6.91 -1.99 14.65
C ILE A 474 -7.56 -3.39 14.61
N ALA A 475 -7.34 -4.17 15.66
CA ALA A 475 -8.04 -5.44 15.86
C ALA A 475 -9.54 -5.25 16.16
N GLY A 476 -10.30 -6.33 16.04
CA GLY A 476 -11.72 -6.38 16.42
C GLY A 476 -12.69 -5.91 15.32
N LYS A 477 -12.19 -5.64 14.11
CA LYS A 477 -12.98 -5.35 12.91
C LYS A 477 -13.25 -6.62 12.11
N ILE A 478 -12.39 -6.90 11.12
CA ILE A 478 -12.45 -8.08 10.27
C ILE A 478 -11.68 -9.25 10.90
N HIS A 479 -10.63 -8.95 11.67
CA HIS A 479 -9.76 -9.89 12.37
C HIS A 479 -9.30 -9.33 13.73
N ASP A 480 -8.73 -10.20 14.57
CA ASP A 480 -8.33 -9.91 15.95
C ASP A 480 -6.87 -9.42 16.08
N TYR A 481 -6.36 -8.79 15.02
CA TYR A 481 -4.98 -8.30 14.93
C TYR A 481 -4.92 -6.83 14.53
N ASN A 482 -4.07 -6.08 15.22
CA ASN A 482 -3.63 -4.75 14.84
C ASN A 482 -2.47 -4.89 13.85
N ARG A 483 -2.45 -4.05 12.82
CA ARG A 483 -1.48 -4.16 11.73
C ARG A 483 -1.12 -2.81 11.14
N VAL A 484 0.14 -2.68 10.75
CA VAL A 484 0.67 -1.56 9.97
C VAL A 484 1.67 -2.08 8.95
N TYR A 485 1.52 -1.67 7.68
CA TYR A 485 2.29 -2.24 6.57
C TYR A 485 2.39 -1.29 5.38
N ALA A 486 3.27 -1.62 4.44
CA ALA A 486 3.45 -0.89 3.18
C ALA A 486 2.62 -1.49 2.04
N GLU A 487 2.00 -0.61 1.25
CA GLU A 487 1.36 -0.92 -0.03
C GLU A 487 2.04 -0.10 -1.13
N PHE A 488 2.45 -0.74 -2.22
CA PHE A 488 3.08 -0.08 -3.36
C PHE A 488 2.19 -0.11 -4.59
N THR A 489 2.14 0.98 -5.34
CA THR A 489 1.48 1.04 -6.66
C THR A 489 2.49 0.73 -7.76
N THR A 490 2.34 -0.43 -8.41
CA THR A 490 3.16 -0.87 -9.55
C THR A 490 2.70 -0.26 -10.88
N THR A 491 1.39 -0.10 -11.06
CA THR A 491 0.79 0.44 -12.30
C THR A 491 -0.28 1.48 -11.97
N PRO A 492 0.03 2.77 -12.12
CA PRO A 492 -0.98 3.82 -12.00
C PRO A 492 -2.10 3.65 -13.04
N VAL A 493 -3.32 4.01 -12.63
CA VAL A 493 -4.53 3.92 -13.45
C VAL A 493 -5.15 5.31 -13.61
N GLY A 494 -5.60 5.62 -14.84
CA GLY A 494 -6.43 6.79 -15.12
C GLY A 494 -7.76 6.41 -15.76
N VAL A 495 -8.67 7.38 -15.83
CA VAL A 495 -10.01 7.24 -16.41
C VAL A 495 -10.17 8.21 -17.58
N VAL A 496 -10.51 7.67 -18.74
CA VAL A 496 -10.93 8.44 -19.91
C VAL A 496 -12.44 8.33 -20.02
N SER A 497 -13.17 9.40 -19.68
CA SER A 497 -14.62 9.45 -19.90
C SER A 497 -14.94 10.13 -21.24
N ARG A 498 -15.81 9.52 -22.05
CA ARG A 498 -16.41 10.12 -23.25
C ARG A 498 -17.93 9.97 -23.17
N GLU A 499 -18.67 11.04 -23.48
CA GLU A 499 -20.15 11.05 -23.40
C GLU A 499 -20.83 9.90 -24.16
N GLU A 500 -20.27 9.48 -25.30
CA GLU A 500 -20.85 8.42 -26.14
C GLU A 500 -20.39 6.99 -25.79
N VAL A 501 -19.27 6.83 -25.06
CA VAL A 501 -18.61 5.52 -24.84
C VAL A 501 -18.55 5.14 -23.35
N GLY A 502 -18.85 6.08 -22.45
CA GLY A 502 -18.69 5.90 -21.01
C GLY A 502 -17.24 6.07 -20.53
N ALA A 503 -16.97 5.64 -19.31
CA ALA A 503 -15.65 5.70 -18.69
C ALA A 503 -14.80 4.47 -19.06
N VAL A 504 -13.67 4.69 -19.71
CA VAL A 504 -12.68 3.67 -20.07
C VAL A 504 -11.45 3.86 -19.19
N TRP A 505 -11.04 2.81 -18.49
CA TRP A 505 -9.82 2.80 -17.70
C TRP A 505 -8.61 2.69 -18.62
N ARG A 506 -7.62 3.56 -18.41
CA ARG A 506 -6.35 3.52 -19.10
C ARG A 506 -5.26 3.21 -18.08
N PHE A 507 -4.49 2.17 -18.34
CA PHE A 507 -3.36 1.76 -17.51
C PHE A 507 -2.07 2.37 -18.08
N GLN A 508 -1.08 2.60 -17.22
CA GLN A 508 0.30 2.72 -17.69
C GLN A 508 0.67 1.44 -18.45
N GLU A 509 1.35 1.57 -19.60
CA GLU A 509 1.62 0.45 -20.52
C GLU A 509 2.50 -0.64 -19.88
N GLU A 510 3.46 -0.23 -19.05
CA GLU A 510 4.38 -1.12 -18.34
C GLU A 510 4.25 -0.94 -16.83
N ILE A 511 4.44 -2.01 -16.07
CA ILE A 511 4.61 -1.94 -14.61
C ILE A 511 5.91 -1.20 -14.26
N TYR A 512 6.01 -0.68 -13.04
CA TYR A 512 7.27 -0.15 -12.50
C TYR A 512 8.41 -1.19 -12.61
N GLN A 513 9.59 -0.74 -13.03
CA GLN A 513 10.75 -1.60 -13.34
C GLN A 513 11.86 -1.57 -12.27
N GLY A 514 11.71 -0.76 -11.21
CA GLY A 514 12.67 -0.75 -10.11
C GLY A 514 12.27 -1.67 -8.97
N ASP A 515 12.90 -1.48 -7.82
CA ASP A 515 12.67 -2.32 -6.65
C ASP A 515 11.79 -1.61 -5.62
N PHE A 516 11.02 -2.39 -4.87
CA PHE A 516 10.46 -1.96 -3.59
C PHE A 516 11.27 -2.59 -2.47
N VAL A 517 11.82 -1.77 -1.57
CA VAL A 517 12.66 -2.23 -0.45
C VAL A 517 12.12 -1.66 0.85
N ILE A 518 11.84 -2.56 1.82
CA ILE A 518 11.47 -2.20 3.19
C ILE A 518 12.56 -2.71 4.14
N ARG A 519 13.12 -1.83 4.95
CA ARG A 519 14.05 -2.14 6.03
C ARG A 519 13.32 -2.16 7.36
N TYR A 520 13.26 -3.33 8.00
CA TYR A 520 12.74 -3.51 9.35
C TYR A 520 13.90 -3.57 10.36
N SER A 521 13.81 -2.72 11.37
CA SER A 521 14.70 -2.69 12.53
C SER A 521 13.90 -3.05 13.79
N PHE A 522 14.57 -3.67 14.76
CA PHE A 522 13.94 -4.19 15.97
C PHE A 522 14.44 -3.44 17.21
N LEU A 523 13.52 -3.14 18.12
CA LEU A 523 13.74 -2.41 19.37
C LEU A 523 13.10 -3.20 20.52
N ALA A 524 13.70 -3.14 21.72
CA ALA A 524 13.17 -3.80 22.91
C ALA A 524 13.42 -2.97 24.17
N GLY A 525 12.70 -3.30 25.24
CA GLY A 525 12.88 -2.67 26.55
C GLY A 525 12.66 -1.16 26.50
N ASP A 526 13.58 -0.40 27.10
CA ASP A 526 13.48 1.07 27.20
C ASP A 526 13.54 1.80 25.85
N ASP A 527 14.03 1.14 24.79
CA ASP A 527 14.06 1.70 23.43
C ASP A 527 12.84 1.26 22.59
N ALA A 528 11.97 0.37 23.08
CA ALA A 528 10.74 -0.06 22.39
C ALA A 528 9.63 1.01 22.47
N ASN A 529 9.91 2.20 21.97
CA ASN A 529 8.97 3.32 21.93
C ASN A 529 9.23 4.24 20.73
N TYR A 530 8.38 5.26 20.54
CA TYR A 530 8.50 6.20 19.41
C TYR A 530 9.77 7.05 19.49
N ALA A 531 10.36 7.26 20.68
CA ALA A 531 11.62 7.98 20.83
C ALA A 531 12.79 7.12 20.36
N GLY A 532 12.79 5.81 20.66
CA GLY A 532 13.72 4.84 20.09
C GLY A 532 13.61 4.77 18.56
N MET A 533 12.38 4.73 18.02
CA MET A 533 12.14 4.80 16.58
C MET A 533 12.68 6.08 15.93
N ALA A 534 12.43 7.24 16.55
CA ALA A 534 12.92 8.53 16.05
C ALA A 534 14.44 8.60 16.08
N ARG A 535 15.08 8.10 17.15
CA ARG A 535 16.55 8.04 17.26
C ARG A 535 17.17 7.15 16.20
N LEU A 536 16.56 5.98 15.94
CA LEU A 536 17.00 5.07 14.90
C LEU A 536 16.92 5.72 13.52
N TYR A 537 15.79 6.33 13.17
CA TYR A 537 15.63 6.98 11.87
C TYR A 537 16.54 8.21 11.72
N ARG A 538 16.72 8.99 12.79
CA ARG A 538 17.68 10.09 12.84
C ARG A 538 19.10 9.58 12.55
N GLN A 539 19.53 8.52 13.22
CA GLN A 539 20.85 7.93 13.02
C GLN A 539 21.02 7.40 11.59
N TYR A 540 19.98 6.74 11.05
CA TYR A 540 19.94 6.31 9.66
C TYR A 540 20.18 7.48 8.68
N LEU A 541 19.52 8.62 8.89
CA LEU A 541 19.71 9.81 8.06
C LEU A 541 21.10 10.42 8.21
N ILE A 542 21.62 10.50 9.44
CA ILE A 542 22.99 10.98 9.72
C ILE A 542 24.01 10.10 9.01
N ASP A 543 23.92 8.78 9.14
CA ASP A 543 24.89 7.85 8.56
C ASP A 543 24.81 7.82 7.03
N LYS A 544 23.59 7.84 6.48
CA LYS A 544 23.37 7.79 5.02
C LYS A 544 23.82 9.05 4.31
N TYR A 545 23.55 10.22 4.89
CA TYR A 545 23.78 11.52 4.24
C TYR A 545 24.89 12.34 4.87
N GLN A 546 25.56 11.83 5.90
CA GLN A 546 26.62 12.51 6.64
C GLN A 546 26.15 13.87 7.19
N LEU A 547 24.95 13.90 7.77
CA LEU A 547 24.35 15.14 8.29
C LEU A 547 25.09 15.63 9.52
N GLU A 548 25.38 16.93 9.54
CA GLU A 548 26.06 17.59 10.65
C GLU A 548 25.07 18.37 11.53
N ALA A 549 25.43 18.55 12.80
CA ALA A 549 24.65 19.37 13.71
C ALA A 549 24.68 20.86 13.30
N ARG A 550 23.55 21.55 13.46
CA ARG A 550 23.45 22.99 13.20
C ARG A 550 24.26 23.79 14.22
N PRO A 551 24.85 24.93 13.82
CA PRO A 551 25.55 25.80 14.74
C PRO A 551 24.58 26.41 15.76
N VAL A 552 25.03 26.50 17.01
CA VAL A 552 24.30 27.22 18.06
C VAL A 552 24.57 28.72 17.88
N LEU A 553 23.50 29.51 17.77
CA LEU A 553 23.57 30.96 17.65
C LEU A 553 23.32 31.64 19.00
N ASP A 554 23.74 32.89 19.14
CA ASP A 554 23.47 33.68 20.36
C ASP A 554 21.96 33.89 20.61
N HIS A 555 21.19 33.95 19.52
CA HIS A 555 19.74 34.14 19.52
C HIS A 555 19.11 33.19 18.51
N ILE A 556 17.88 32.74 18.78
CA ILE A 556 17.15 31.90 17.83
C ILE A 556 16.84 32.68 16.54
N PRO A 557 16.79 32.00 15.37
CA PRO A 557 16.39 32.65 14.13
C PRO A 557 14.91 33.08 14.19
N PHE A 558 14.63 34.26 13.64
CA PHE A 558 13.26 34.71 13.37
C PHE A 558 12.98 34.62 11.88
N TYR A 559 12.04 33.78 11.49
CA TYR A 559 11.66 33.64 10.08
C TYR A 559 10.59 34.65 9.71
N LEU A 560 10.84 35.41 8.64
CA LEU A 560 9.92 36.39 8.10
C LEU A 560 9.71 36.15 6.61
N GLU A 561 8.52 35.73 6.19
CA GLU A 561 8.15 35.74 4.78
C GLU A 561 7.59 37.12 4.40
N LEU A 562 8.29 37.84 3.52
CA LEU A 562 7.81 39.13 3.00
C LEU A 562 7.21 38.93 1.61
N VAL A 563 5.97 39.39 1.44
CA VAL A 563 5.29 39.36 0.14
C VAL A 563 5.65 40.62 -0.65
N GLY A 564 6.40 40.45 -1.74
CA GLY A 564 6.89 41.52 -2.59
C GLY A 564 5.81 42.14 -3.46
N ALA A 565 5.13 41.34 -4.28
CA ALA A 565 4.03 41.80 -5.14
C ALA A 565 2.99 40.71 -5.39
N ILE A 566 1.77 41.15 -5.73
CA ILE A 566 0.67 40.29 -6.15
C ILE A 566 0.09 40.77 -7.48
N ASP A 567 -0.61 39.88 -8.18
CA ASP A 567 -1.44 40.29 -9.31
C ASP A 567 -2.89 40.54 -8.87
N LYS A 568 -3.43 41.67 -9.33
CA LYS A 568 -4.77 42.15 -8.99
C LYS A 568 -5.49 42.58 -10.25
N ARG A 569 -6.74 42.16 -10.41
CA ARG A 569 -7.58 42.55 -11.55
C ARG A 569 -8.15 43.95 -11.30
N LYS A 570 -7.75 44.93 -12.10
CA LYS A 570 -8.20 46.33 -12.00
C LYS A 570 -8.79 46.82 -13.33
N PRO A 571 -9.80 47.73 -13.31
CA PRO A 571 -10.30 48.36 -14.52
C PRO A 571 -9.27 49.40 -15.02
N ILE A 572 -8.67 49.15 -16.18
CA ILE A 572 -7.78 50.08 -16.86
C ILE A 572 -8.48 50.58 -18.12
N MET A 573 -8.82 51.88 -18.14
CA MET A 573 -9.59 52.50 -19.23
C MET A 573 -10.90 51.75 -19.55
N GLY A 574 -11.61 51.27 -18.52
CA GLY A 574 -12.87 50.52 -18.66
C GLY A 574 -12.72 49.03 -18.97
N VAL A 575 -11.50 48.52 -19.20
CA VAL A 575 -11.24 47.09 -19.44
C VAL A 575 -10.55 46.48 -18.22
N ALA A 576 -11.13 45.40 -17.68
CA ALA A 576 -10.51 44.68 -16.57
C ALA A 576 -9.21 44.00 -17.03
N ARG A 577 -8.08 44.37 -16.43
CA ARG A 577 -6.76 43.80 -16.71
C ARG A 577 -6.08 43.37 -15.42
N ASP A 578 -5.26 42.33 -15.50
CA ASP A 578 -4.39 41.96 -14.40
C ASP A 578 -3.19 42.89 -14.37
N VAL A 579 -2.96 43.52 -13.21
CA VAL A 579 -1.83 44.40 -12.96
C VAL A 579 -1.06 43.91 -11.75
N ILE A 580 0.26 44.05 -11.79
CA ILE A 580 1.11 43.72 -10.65
C ILE A 580 1.12 44.91 -9.70
N VAL A 581 0.81 44.65 -8.44
CA VAL A 581 0.75 45.65 -7.37
C VAL A 581 1.81 45.27 -6.33
N PRO A 582 2.75 46.17 -6.01
CA PRO A 582 3.71 45.91 -4.95
C PRO A 582 3.00 45.91 -3.59
N LEU A 583 3.36 44.95 -2.74
CA LEU A 583 3.00 44.92 -1.33
C LEU A 583 4.19 45.29 -0.45
N THR A 584 5.40 44.91 -0.85
CA THR A 584 6.65 45.25 -0.14
C THR A 584 7.79 45.38 -1.12
N THR A 585 8.26 46.60 -1.37
CA THR A 585 9.48 46.83 -2.14
C THR A 585 10.72 46.42 -1.36
N VAL A 586 11.86 46.29 -2.02
CA VAL A 586 13.13 45.90 -1.36
C VAL A 586 13.56 46.91 -0.29
N LYS A 587 13.29 48.21 -0.53
CA LYS A 587 13.57 49.27 0.45
C LYS A 587 12.63 49.22 1.65
N GLU A 588 11.35 49.00 1.39
CA GLU A 588 10.36 48.82 2.47
C GLU A 588 10.65 47.55 3.29
N ALA A 589 11.15 46.48 2.67
CA ALA A 589 11.63 45.30 3.39
C ALA A 589 12.76 45.64 4.36
N GLN A 590 13.72 46.48 3.95
CA GLN A 590 14.76 46.98 4.86
C GLN A 590 14.16 47.77 6.03
N THR A 591 13.16 48.63 5.79
CA THR A 591 12.46 49.36 6.86
C THR A 591 11.77 48.41 7.85
N ILE A 592 11.08 47.38 7.36
CA ILE A 592 10.46 46.37 8.23
C ILE A 592 11.50 45.69 9.12
N ILE A 593 12.65 45.33 8.54
CA ILE A 593 13.76 44.69 9.27
C ILE A 593 14.33 45.65 10.33
N GLU A 594 14.46 46.95 10.01
CA GLU A 594 14.89 47.98 10.95
C GLU A 594 13.94 48.10 12.14
N ASP A 595 12.64 48.11 11.89
CA ASP A 595 11.62 48.20 12.93
C ASP A 595 11.60 46.95 13.82
N LEU A 596 11.70 45.75 13.24
CA LEU A 596 11.80 44.49 13.98
C LEU A 596 13.07 44.42 14.83
N THR A 597 14.21 44.87 14.27
CA THR A 597 15.48 44.94 15.01
C THR A 597 15.37 45.94 16.17
N ALA A 598 14.73 47.09 15.96
CA ALA A 598 14.49 48.07 17.01
C ALA A 598 13.57 47.54 18.11
N ALA A 599 12.65 46.63 17.78
CA ALA A 599 11.80 45.90 18.74
C ALA A 599 12.51 44.73 19.45
N GLY A 600 13.81 44.51 19.18
CA GLY A 600 14.63 43.50 19.84
C GLY A 600 14.65 42.13 19.15
N ILE A 601 14.10 42.01 17.95
CA ILE A 601 14.17 40.79 17.14
C ILE A 601 15.47 40.82 16.33
N ASN A 602 16.46 40.07 16.80
CA ASN A 602 17.76 39.94 16.16
C ASN A 602 17.82 38.64 15.33
N SER A 603 18.76 38.52 14.37
CA SER A 603 18.93 37.32 13.52
C SER A 603 17.69 36.96 12.68
N ILE A 604 17.28 37.88 11.80
CA ILE A 604 16.10 37.72 10.94
C ILE A 604 16.47 36.99 9.63
N ALA A 605 15.85 35.84 9.38
CA ALA A 605 15.92 35.12 8.11
C ALA A 605 14.69 35.46 7.25
N VAL A 606 14.91 36.14 6.13
CA VAL A 606 13.83 36.66 5.28
C VAL A 606 13.60 35.76 4.08
N LYS A 607 12.43 35.12 4.00
CA LYS A 607 11.93 34.52 2.77
C LYS A 607 11.25 35.61 1.94
N TYR A 608 11.81 35.98 0.79
CA TYR A 608 11.22 37.04 -0.02
C TYR A 608 10.39 36.43 -1.15
N SER A 609 9.06 36.41 -0.96
CA SER A 609 8.10 35.81 -1.90
C SER A 609 7.55 36.85 -2.86
N GLY A 610 7.26 36.45 -4.11
CA GLY A 610 6.70 37.36 -5.11
C GLY A 610 7.64 38.48 -5.61
N TRP A 611 8.94 38.31 -5.43
CA TRP A 611 9.98 39.21 -5.95
C TRP A 611 10.20 39.05 -7.47
N LEU A 612 9.83 37.89 -8.04
CA LEU A 612 9.90 37.60 -9.46
C LEU A 612 8.78 38.32 -10.24
N ALA A 613 9.04 38.59 -11.51
CA ALA A 613 8.08 39.15 -12.46
C ALA A 613 6.79 38.34 -12.43
N GLY A 614 5.65 39.03 -12.32
CA GLY A 614 4.34 38.39 -12.16
C GLY A 614 3.85 38.29 -10.71
N GLY A 615 4.70 38.57 -9.71
CA GLY A 615 4.35 38.60 -8.29
C GLY A 615 4.38 37.21 -7.63
N LEU A 616 3.58 37.01 -6.58
CA LEU A 616 3.56 35.78 -5.78
C LEU A 616 3.33 34.52 -6.63
N LYS A 617 2.37 34.58 -7.57
CA LYS A 617 2.19 33.58 -8.63
C LYS A 617 2.99 34.02 -9.87
N HIS A 618 4.30 33.90 -9.77
CA HIS A 618 5.25 34.47 -10.73
C HIS A 618 5.09 33.91 -12.16
N ASP A 619 5.59 34.68 -13.12
CA ASP A 619 5.86 34.20 -14.47
C ASP A 619 6.88 33.05 -14.42
N PHE A 620 6.81 32.14 -15.39
CA PHE A 620 7.75 31.02 -15.51
C PHE A 620 9.23 31.48 -15.33
N PRO A 621 9.97 30.92 -14.35
CA PRO A 621 11.05 31.65 -13.71
C PRO A 621 12.41 31.58 -14.43
N ILE A 622 12.55 30.94 -15.58
CA ILE A 622 13.86 30.67 -16.24
C ILE A 622 14.76 31.89 -16.47
N LYS A 623 14.22 33.12 -16.48
CA LYS A 623 15.00 34.37 -16.63
C LYS A 623 15.41 34.99 -15.29
N ALA A 624 14.98 34.41 -14.16
CA ALA A 624 15.10 34.93 -12.80
C ALA A 624 14.91 36.44 -12.79
N LYS A 625 13.79 36.94 -13.33
CA LYS A 625 13.59 38.37 -13.57
C LYS A 625 12.87 38.98 -12.38
N THR A 626 13.51 39.93 -11.69
CA THR A 626 12.85 40.71 -10.63
C THR A 626 11.68 41.52 -11.19
N GLU A 627 10.59 41.58 -10.43
CA GLU A 627 9.46 42.47 -10.72
C GLU A 627 9.87 43.93 -10.54
N LYS A 628 9.62 44.76 -11.55
CA LYS A 628 10.12 46.14 -11.61
C LYS A 628 9.54 47.02 -10.51
N VAL A 629 8.29 46.74 -10.11
CA VAL A 629 7.63 47.50 -9.04
C VAL A 629 8.12 47.10 -7.65
N VAL A 630 8.83 45.98 -7.53
CA VAL A 630 9.37 45.47 -6.26
C VAL A 630 10.78 46.01 -6.01
N GLY A 631 11.64 46.00 -7.04
CA GLY A 631 12.99 46.56 -6.93
C GLY A 631 13.94 46.08 -8.03
N THR A 632 15.23 46.26 -7.79
CA THR A 632 16.33 45.93 -8.71
C THR A 632 17.25 44.84 -8.14
N ALA A 633 18.10 44.26 -9.00
CA ALA A 633 19.09 43.27 -8.57
C ALA A 633 20.10 43.84 -7.56
N GLN A 634 20.50 45.10 -7.74
CA GLN A 634 21.40 45.79 -6.84
C GLN A 634 20.75 46.02 -5.46
N GLU A 635 19.49 46.44 -5.42
CA GLU A 635 18.78 46.62 -4.15
C GLU A 635 18.66 45.29 -3.38
N LEU A 636 18.43 44.16 -4.07
CA LEU A 636 18.42 42.84 -3.45
C LEU A 636 19.79 42.45 -2.86
N GLN A 637 20.88 42.77 -3.56
CA GLN A 637 22.25 42.58 -3.06
C GLN A 637 22.52 43.40 -1.80
N GLU A 638 22.11 44.67 -1.81
CA GLU A 638 22.25 45.58 -0.68
C GLU A 638 21.45 45.07 0.53
N LEU A 639 20.21 44.61 0.32
CA LEU A 639 19.39 44.01 1.38
C LEU A 639 20.02 42.72 1.94
N ALA A 640 20.55 41.85 1.08
CA ALA A 640 21.21 40.63 1.52
C ALA A 640 22.47 40.92 2.35
N ALA A 641 23.30 41.87 1.91
CA ALA A 641 24.47 42.31 2.68
C ALA A 641 24.07 42.96 4.02
N TYR A 642 22.98 43.74 4.02
CA TYR A 642 22.42 44.37 5.21
C TYR A 642 21.98 43.35 6.26
N LEU A 643 21.28 42.29 5.83
CA LEU A 643 20.85 41.17 6.69
C LEU A 643 22.06 40.37 7.20
N LYS A 644 23.00 40.02 6.31
CA LYS A 644 24.21 39.25 6.65
C LYS A 644 25.06 39.95 7.71
N ALA A 645 25.16 41.28 7.65
CA ALA A 645 25.88 42.07 8.67
C ALA A 645 25.23 42.04 10.07
N ARG A 646 23.99 41.55 10.18
CA ARG A 646 23.21 41.45 11.43
C ARG A 646 22.88 40.01 11.82
N GLY A 647 23.58 39.03 11.24
CA GLY A 647 23.34 37.61 11.51
C GLY A 647 22.07 37.05 10.86
N GLY A 648 21.41 37.82 9.98
CA GLY A 648 20.27 37.38 9.19
C GLY A 648 20.67 36.95 7.77
N LYS A 649 19.69 36.49 6.99
CA LYS A 649 19.92 36.09 5.59
C LYS A 649 18.68 36.30 4.72
N LEU A 650 18.89 36.56 3.42
CA LEU A 650 17.82 36.74 2.44
C LEU A 650 17.67 35.49 1.58
N TYR A 651 16.48 34.90 1.54
CA TYR A 651 16.12 33.76 0.70
C TYR A 651 15.06 34.18 -0.33
N PRO A 652 15.46 34.63 -1.53
CA PRO A 652 14.50 34.87 -2.59
C PRO A 652 13.77 33.57 -2.95
N SER A 653 12.44 33.62 -2.95
CA SER A 653 11.59 32.42 -3.08
C SER A 653 11.20 32.15 -4.53
N VAL A 654 11.22 30.89 -4.97
CA VAL A 654 10.87 30.47 -6.33
C VAL A 654 10.14 29.12 -6.35
N GLY A 655 9.17 28.97 -7.25
CA GLY A 655 8.52 27.71 -7.58
C GLY A 655 9.10 27.14 -8.86
N LEU A 656 9.49 25.87 -8.83
CA LEU A 656 10.20 25.18 -9.91
C LEU A 656 9.39 24.04 -10.55
N LEU A 657 8.34 23.56 -9.89
CA LEU A 657 7.52 22.43 -10.35
C LEU A 657 6.21 22.86 -11.01
N ASN A 658 5.77 24.10 -10.79
CA ASN A 658 4.47 24.57 -11.27
C ASN A 658 4.57 25.85 -12.10
N VAL A 659 3.74 25.93 -13.15
CA VAL A 659 3.56 27.14 -13.96
C VAL A 659 2.31 27.87 -13.52
N TYR A 660 2.51 28.98 -12.82
CA TYR A 660 1.43 29.84 -12.35
C TYR A 660 0.93 30.83 -13.41
N ARG A 661 1.85 31.36 -14.22
CA ARG A 661 1.54 32.27 -15.33
C ARG A 661 2.33 31.92 -16.57
N ASN A 662 1.61 31.72 -17.67
CA ASN A 662 2.19 31.47 -18.98
C ASN A 662 1.97 32.67 -19.92
N THR A 663 3.05 33.22 -20.50
CA THR A 663 2.98 34.31 -21.48
C THR A 663 3.66 33.91 -22.78
N ALA A 664 3.27 34.49 -23.92
CA ALA A 664 3.76 34.08 -25.25
C ALA A 664 5.29 34.17 -25.45
N PHE A 665 6.04 34.82 -24.55
CA PHE A 665 7.47 35.08 -24.68
C PHE A 665 8.30 34.61 -23.46
N ASN A 666 7.72 33.81 -22.56
CA ASN A 666 8.44 33.26 -21.41
C ASN A 666 9.14 31.91 -21.71
N GLY A 667 8.91 31.31 -22.89
CA GLY A 667 9.54 30.06 -23.32
C GLY A 667 8.81 28.78 -22.89
N PHE A 668 7.69 28.86 -22.18
CA PHE A 668 6.93 27.69 -21.76
C PHE A 668 5.85 27.29 -22.78
N SER A 669 5.80 26.01 -23.13
CA SER A 669 4.77 25.43 -23.99
C SER A 669 4.11 24.27 -23.27
N ALA A 670 2.84 24.40 -22.89
CA ALA A 670 2.12 23.33 -22.20
C ALA A 670 2.16 22.01 -22.98
N ARG A 671 2.04 22.07 -24.31
CA ARG A 671 2.12 20.87 -25.16
C ARG A 671 3.44 20.11 -25.02
N LYS A 672 4.57 20.81 -24.88
CA LYS A 672 5.92 20.22 -24.87
C LYS A 672 6.47 20.00 -23.46
N HIS A 673 6.15 20.89 -22.53
CA HIS A 673 6.85 21.04 -21.26
C HIS A 673 5.99 20.72 -20.03
N ALA A 674 4.66 20.63 -20.18
CA ALA A 674 3.82 20.16 -19.08
C ALA A 674 3.96 18.63 -18.93
N ALA A 675 3.87 18.17 -17.70
CA ALA A 675 3.52 16.79 -17.43
C ALA A 675 2.13 16.50 -18.02
N VAL A 676 1.89 15.27 -18.45
CA VAL A 676 0.56 14.86 -18.88
C VAL A 676 0.03 13.74 -18.00
N ARG A 677 -1.28 13.70 -17.88
CA ARG A 677 -2.00 12.65 -17.17
C ARG A 677 -2.04 11.38 -18.00
N VAL A 678 -2.52 10.30 -17.39
CA VAL A 678 -2.74 9.02 -18.09
C VAL A 678 -3.60 9.20 -19.35
N ASN A 679 -4.60 10.10 -19.31
CA ASN A 679 -5.44 10.46 -20.46
C ASN A 679 -4.79 11.43 -21.48
N GLN A 680 -3.49 11.72 -21.37
CA GLN A 680 -2.68 12.61 -22.22
C GLN A 680 -3.06 14.10 -22.18
N LEU A 681 -3.96 14.52 -21.30
CA LEU A 681 -4.22 15.93 -21.04
C LEU A 681 -3.12 16.51 -20.14
N PRO A 682 -2.79 17.81 -20.24
CA PRO A 682 -1.85 18.45 -19.32
C PRO A 682 -2.26 18.24 -17.86
N ALA A 683 -1.30 17.83 -17.05
CA ALA A 683 -1.46 17.71 -15.60
C ALA A 683 -1.63 19.09 -14.98
N ASP A 684 -2.52 19.19 -13.98
CA ASP A 684 -2.73 20.44 -13.28
C ASP A 684 -2.97 20.23 -11.78
N VAL A 685 -2.38 21.15 -11.02
CA VAL A 685 -2.51 21.27 -9.57
C VAL A 685 -3.78 22.05 -9.29
N SER A 686 -4.79 21.34 -8.82
CA SER A 686 -6.12 21.89 -8.53
C SER A 686 -6.31 22.21 -7.07
N TYR A 687 -7.03 23.30 -6.84
CA TYR A 687 -7.59 23.62 -5.53
C TYR A 687 -9.05 23.16 -5.48
N TYR A 688 -9.53 22.89 -4.28
CA TYR A 688 -10.88 22.46 -3.96
C TYR A 688 -11.49 23.37 -2.90
N ASN A 689 -12.74 23.75 -3.13
CA ASN A 689 -13.59 24.40 -2.15
C ASN A 689 -14.23 23.31 -1.30
N LEU A 690 -13.74 23.13 -0.08
CA LEU A 690 -14.21 22.06 0.82
C LEU A 690 -15.66 22.27 1.27
N ASP A 691 -16.11 23.52 1.36
CA ASP A 691 -17.47 23.93 1.73
C ASP A 691 -18.49 23.67 0.61
N LEU A 692 -18.07 23.86 -0.64
CA LEU A 692 -18.91 23.64 -1.82
C LEU A 692 -18.79 22.21 -2.38
N TYR A 693 -17.83 21.42 -1.90
CA TYR A 693 -17.44 20.13 -2.48
C TYR A 693 -17.17 20.21 -3.98
N THR A 694 -16.58 21.32 -4.43
CA THR A 694 -16.27 21.55 -5.85
C THR A 694 -14.79 21.79 -6.07
N ARG A 695 -14.31 21.44 -7.26
CA ARG A 695 -13.02 21.90 -7.75
C ARG A 695 -13.07 23.42 -7.95
N GLY A 696 -12.07 24.11 -7.45
CA GLY A 696 -11.93 25.55 -7.58
C GLY A 696 -11.61 25.97 -9.01
N ASP A 697 -11.90 27.24 -9.32
CA ASP A 697 -11.74 27.81 -10.67
C ASP A 697 -10.28 28.03 -11.09
N VAL A 698 -9.34 27.96 -10.14
CA VAL A 698 -7.92 28.22 -10.38
C VAL A 698 -7.15 26.92 -10.27
N SER A 699 -6.33 26.63 -11.29
CA SER A 699 -5.34 25.56 -11.26
C SER A 699 -4.00 26.02 -11.85
N HIS A 700 -2.94 25.24 -11.61
CA HIS A 700 -1.60 25.49 -12.12
C HIS A 700 -1.11 24.30 -12.93
N THR A 701 -0.36 24.53 -13.99
CA THR A 701 0.16 23.44 -14.80
C THR A 701 1.39 22.83 -14.14
N ALA A 702 1.40 21.51 -13.95
CA ALA A 702 2.58 20.81 -13.46
C ALA A 702 3.63 20.66 -14.57
N ILE A 703 4.89 20.96 -14.25
CA ILE A 703 6.03 20.85 -15.16
C ILE A 703 6.42 19.38 -15.29
N SER A 704 6.75 18.95 -16.51
CA SER A 704 7.29 17.62 -16.74
C SER A 704 8.66 17.48 -16.07
N PRO A 705 8.90 16.42 -15.28
CA PRO A 705 10.22 16.17 -14.67
C PRO A 705 11.35 16.14 -15.70
N ARG A 706 11.09 15.68 -16.94
CA ARG A 706 12.07 15.68 -18.05
C ARG A 706 12.66 17.05 -18.37
N MET A 707 11.94 18.12 -18.03
CA MET A 707 12.37 19.48 -18.34
C MET A 707 13.10 20.15 -17.18
N LEU A 708 13.11 19.55 -15.99
CA LEU A 708 13.65 20.18 -14.79
C LEU A 708 15.13 20.51 -14.94
N ASP A 709 15.95 19.61 -15.49
CA ASP A 709 17.38 19.88 -15.73
C ASP A 709 17.57 21.19 -16.51
N THR A 710 16.91 21.32 -17.66
CA THR A 710 17.05 22.50 -18.51
C THR A 710 16.53 23.76 -17.82
N PHE A 711 15.40 23.68 -17.12
CA PHE A 711 14.76 24.85 -16.52
C PHE A 711 15.48 25.34 -15.28
N VAL A 712 15.97 24.43 -14.44
CA VAL A 712 16.77 24.75 -13.26
C VAL A 712 18.12 25.30 -13.68
N ASP A 713 18.79 24.71 -14.69
CA ASP A 713 20.06 25.25 -15.20
C ASP A 713 19.91 26.69 -15.69
N GLN A 714 18.87 26.96 -16.47
CA GLN A 714 18.58 28.31 -16.96
C GLN A 714 18.26 29.28 -15.82
N PHE A 715 17.45 28.85 -14.85
CA PHE A 715 17.14 29.66 -13.67
C PHE A 715 18.42 30.01 -12.90
N LEU A 716 19.23 29.01 -12.53
CA LEU A 716 20.45 29.20 -11.75
C LEU A 716 21.46 30.09 -12.47
N ALA A 717 21.68 29.88 -13.78
CA ALA A 717 22.57 30.73 -14.57
C ALA A 717 22.11 32.20 -14.61
N ASN A 718 20.80 32.45 -14.64
CA ASN A 718 20.25 33.81 -14.57
C ASN A 718 20.20 34.37 -13.14
N TYR A 719 20.23 33.49 -12.13
CA TYR A 719 20.22 33.85 -10.72
C TYR A 719 21.60 34.32 -10.24
N GLU A 720 22.69 33.84 -10.85
CA GLU A 720 24.07 34.24 -10.52
C GLU A 720 24.30 35.76 -10.55
N LYS A 721 23.56 36.51 -11.40
CA LYS A 721 23.66 37.98 -11.45
C LYS A 721 23.31 38.67 -10.13
N TYR A 722 22.54 38.00 -9.25
CA TYR A 722 22.20 38.53 -7.93
C TYR A 722 23.30 38.33 -6.91
N GLN A 723 24.31 37.48 -7.15
CA GLN A 723 25.44 37.24 -6.22
C GLN A 723 24.98 36.92 -4.79
N LEU A 724 23.90 36.15 -4.67
CA LEU A 724 23.38 35.65 -3.40
C LEU A 724 23.90 34.23 -3.17
N ASP A 725 23.92 33.79 -1.92
CA ASP A 725 24.38 32.47 -1.46
C ASP A 725 23.25 31.68 -0.75
N SER A 726 21.99 32.04 -1.05
CA SER A 726 20.80 31.43 -0.48
C SER A 726 19.62 31.45 -1.43
N LEU A 727 18.75 30.44 -1.33
CA LEU A 727 17.56 30.30 -2.16
C LEU A 727 16.42 29.67 -1.35
N SER A 728 15.18 30.12 -1.58
CA SER A 728 13.98 29.43 -1.06
C SER A 728 13.25 28.74 -2.21
N VAL A 729 12.93 27.46 -2.04
CA VAL A 729 12.15 26.66 -3.02
C VAL A 729 10.92 26.06 -2.35
N PHE A 730 9.72 26.41 -2.83
CA PHE A 730 8.48 26.13 -2.10
C PHE A 730 7.66 24.94 -2.62
N ASP A 731 7.97 24.39 -3.80
CA ASP A 731 7.25 23.26 -4.39
C ASP A 731 8.11 22.00 -4.55
N ILE A 732 9.41 22.13 -4.82
CA ILE A 732 10.30 20.99 -5.10
C ILE A 732 10.46 20.01 -3.93
N ALA A 733 10.39 20.50 -2.69
CA ALA A 733 10.43 19.66 -1.48
C ALA A 733 9.03 19.22 -1.01
N ARG A 734 7.98 19.57 -1.75
CA ARG A 734 6.58 19.34 -1.38
C ARG A 734 5.89 18.36 -2.31
N GLU A 735 6.18 18.42 -3.61
CA GLU A 735 5.43 17.71 -4.66
C GLU A 735 6.31 16.75 -5.46
N VAL A 736 5.75 15.61 -5.83
CA VAL A 736 6.36 14.66 -6.77
C VAL A 736 5.28 14.23 -7.75
N ASN A 737 5.45 14.56 -9.03
CA ASN A 737 4.44 14.38 -10.08
C ASN A 737 5.01 13.51 -11.21
N SER A 738 4.24 12.52 -11.67
CA SER A 738 4.62 11.70 -12.82
C SER A 738 4.44 12.46 -14.15
N ASP A 739 4.89 11.88 -15.26
CA ASP A 739 4.54 12.33 -16.61
C ASP A 739 4.20 11.12 -17.48
N PHE A 740 2.91 10.89 -17.73
CA PHE A 740 2.42 9.73 -18.48
C PHE A 740 2.47 9.91 -20.00
N ARG A 741 3.36 10.77 -20.50
CA ARG A 741 3.49 11.03 -21.94
C ARG A 741 3.88 9.77 -22.69
N GLU A 742 3.11 9.45 -23.72
CA GLU A 742 3.41 8.33 -24.62
C GLU A 742 4.85 8.44 -25.19
N ASN A 743 5.59 7.33 -25.15
CA ASN A 743 7.00 7.21 -25.56
C ASN A 743 8.01 8.06 -24.76
N ALA A 744 7.59 8.67 -23.65
CA ALA A 744 8.46 9.46 -22.79
C ALA A 744 7.96 9.43 -21.33
N LEU A 745 7.45 8.28 -20.89
CA LEU A 745 6.96 8.06 -19.53
C LEU A 745 8.05 8.43 -18.53
N VAL A 746 7.67 9.18 -17.50
CA VAL A 746 8.47 9.33 -16.28
C VAL A 746 7.59 8.92 -15.12
N ASN A 747 7.93 7.79 -14.49
CA ASN A 747 7.20 7.35 -13.31
C ASN A 747 7.56 8.21 -12.08
N ARG A 748 6.79 8.06 -11.01
CA ARG A 748 6.92 8.91 -9.84
C ARG A 748 8.27 8.78 -9.12
N VAL A 749 8.86 7.58 -9.10
CA VAL A 749 10.19 7.33 -8.52
C VAL A 749 11.29 7.99 -9.36
N GLU A 750 11.19 7.93 -10.69
CA GLU A 750 12.10 8.65 -11.59
C GLU A 750 11.97 10.17 -11.47
N SER A 751 10.75 10.66 -11.25
CA SER A 751 10.51 12.08 -10.95
C SER A 751 11.21 12.48 -9.65
N GLN A 752 11.07 11.68 -8.58
CA GLN A 752 11.78 11.93 -7.32
C GLN A 752 13.29 11.95 -7.53
N LYS A 753 13.87 10.96 -8.23
CA LYS A 753 15.31 10.95 -8.56
C LYS A 753 15.73 12.20 -9.34
N THR A 754 14.88 12.68 -10.25
CA THR A 754 15.14 13.91 -11.00
C THR A 754 15.10 15.15 -10.12
N ILE A 755 14.17 15.22 -9.17
CA ILE A 755 14.08 16.27 -8.16
C ILE A 755 15.33 16.28 -7.27
N VAL A 756 15.75 15.12 -6.76
CA VAL A 756 16.97 14.97 -5.93
C VAL A 756 18.19 15.49 -6.67
N ARG A 757 18.36 15.15 -7.95
CA ARG A 757 19.44 15.70 -8.79
C ARG A 757 19.40 17.23 -8.91
N GLN A 758 18.23 17.86 -8.86
CA GLN A 758 18.16 19.33 -8.86
C GLN A 758 18.54 19.91 -7.50
N LEU A 759 18.21 19.24 -6.40
CA LEU A 759 18.64 19.64 -5.06
C LEU A 759 20.16 19.50 -4.89
N GLU A 760 20.74 18.39 -5.35
CA GLU A 760 22.20 18.18 -5.43
C GLU A 760 22.87 19.31 -6.21
N LYS A 761 22.34 19.64 -7.40
CA LYS A 761 22.86 20.73 -8.23
C LYS A 761 22.81 22.11 -7.55
N ILE A 762 21.78 22.37 -6.74
CA ILE A 762 21.68 23.60 -5.95
C ILE A 762 22.73 23.59 -4.84
N GLN A 763 22.90 22.46 -4.15
CA GLN A 763 23.90 22.28 -3.08
C GLN A 763 25.34 22.38 -3.62
N ASP A 764 25.64 21.83 -4.79
CA ASP A 764 26.95 21.89 -5.46
C ASP A 764 27.40 23.33 -5.78
N LYS A 765 26.45 24.27 -5.87
CA LYS A 765 26.70 25.71 -6.00
C LYS A 765 26.86 26.42 -4.65
N GLU A 766 26.92 25.66 -3.56
CA GLU A 766 27.05 26.13 -2.17
C GLU A 766 25.91 27.04 -1.71
N PHE A 767 24.71 26.90 -2.32
CA PHE A 767 23.54 27.66 -1.88
C PHE A 767 22.99 27.10 -0.57
N GLU A 768 22.73 28.00 0.37
CA GLU A 768 21.96 27.65 1.57
C GLU A 768 20.47 27.58 1.21
N LEU A 769 19.89 26.38 1.32
CA LEU A 769 18.55 26.11 0.83
C LEU A 769 17.51 26.15 1.96
N MET A 770 16.49 26.97 1.75
CA MET A 770 15.25 26.97 2.52
C MET A 770 14.16 26.29 1.71
N VAL A 771 13.42 25.37 2.33
CA VAL A 771 12.35 24.62 1.66
C VAL A 771 11.04 24.74 2.42
N ASP A 772 9.91 24.63 1.73
CA ASP A 772 8.61 24.47 2.38
C ASP A 772 8.25 22.99 2.54
N TYR A 773 7.64 22.66 3.69
CA TYR A 773 7.11 21.35 4.09
C TYR A 773 8.11 20.19 4.27
N GLY A 774 9.16 20.11 3.46
CA GLY A 774 10.25 19.14 3.62
C GLY A 774 9.83 17.67 3.52
N ASN A 775 9.62 17.13 2.31
CA ASN A 775 9.60 15.69 2.11
C ASN A 775 10.97 15.08 2.44
N ALA A 776 11.02 13.82 2.88
CA ALA A 776 12.26 13.21 3.40
C ALA A 776 13.47 13.30 2.45
N TYR A 777 13.26 13.19 1.14
CA TYR A 777 14.34 13.32 0.14
C TYR A 777 15.00 14.71 0.13
N ALA A 778 14.37 15.74 0.70
CA ALA A 778 14.90 17.10 0.74
C ALA A 778 15.70 17.39 2.02
N ILE A 779 15.57 16.56 3.07
CA ILE A 779 16.27 16.70 4.35
C ILE A 779 17.78 16.90 4.15
N PRO A 780 18.49 16.12 3.30
CA PRO A 780 19.95 16.24 3.18
C PRO A 780 20.44 17.57 2.58
N TYR A 781 19.56 18.27 1.88
CA TYR A 781 19.88 19.46 1.10
C TYR A 781 19.37 20.74 1.77
N ALA A 782 18.45 20.62 2.73
CA ALA A 782 17.79 21.75 3.37
C ALA A 782 18.55 22.17 4.64
N THR A 783 18.74 23.48 4.78
CA THR A 783 19.21 24.09 6.03
C THR A 783 18.06 24.57 6.90
N THR A 784 16.93 24.90 6.26
CA THR A 784 15.71 25.33 6.92
C THR A 784 14.49 24.73 6.24
N ILE A 785 13.54 24.23 7.05
CA ILE A 785 12.22 23.80 6.59
C ILE A 785 11.16 24.72 7.20
N LEU A 786 10.46 25.51 6.38
CA LEU A 786 9.30 26.28 6.80
C LEU A 786 8.00 25.53 6.50
N ASN A 787 6.91 25.89 7.17
CA ASN A 787 5.63 25.21 7.04
C ASN A 787 5.74 23.69 7.32
N LEU A 788 6.64 23.30 8.22
CA LEU A 788 6.71 21.91 8.66
C LEU A 788 5.40 21.59 9.41
N PRO A 789 4.67 20.52 9.06
CA PRO A 789 3.46 20.16 9.77
C PRO A 789 3.72 20.00 11.28
N THR A 790 2.81 20.52 12.09
CA THR A 790 2.85 20.44 13.56
C THR A 790 1.68 19.63 14.13
N SER A 791 0.83 19.09 13.25
CA SER A 791 -0.29 18.21 13.56
C SER A 791 -0.40 17.12 12.48
N SER A 792 -1.18 16.07 12.75
CA SER A 792 -1.59 15.10 11.74
C SER A 792 -2.87 15.55 11.01
N SER A 793 -3.41 14.70 10.13
CA SER A 793 -4.74 14.92 9.55
C SER A 793 -5.89 14.75 10.55
N GLN A 794 -5.61 14.36 11.81
CA GLN A 794 -6.59 14.11 12.88
C GLN A 794 -7.72 13.16 12.44
N ARG A 795 -7.33 12.07 11.77
CA ARG A 795 -8.29 11.06 11.32
C ARG A 795 -8.98 10.42 12.51
N ASN A 796 -10.23 9.99 12.32
CA ASN A 796 -11.02 9.38 13.38
C ASN A 796 -10.38 8.12 14.00
N ILE A 797 -9.47 7.41 13.33
CA ILE A 797 -8.76 6.26 13.91
C ILE A 797 -7.53 6.67 14.75
N THR A 798 -6.99 7.88 14.54
CA THR A 798 -5.78 8.39 15.18
C THR A 798 -6.08 8.89 16.59
N ASP A 799 -5.22 8.56 17.55
CA ASP A 799 -5.37 8.92 18.96
C ASP A 799 -4.61 10.19 19.33
N VAL A 800 -3.39 10.35 18.82
CA VAL A 800 -2.47 11.41 19.26
C VAL A 800 -1.62 11.93 18.09
N ASP A 801 -1.49 13.26 17.99
CA ASP A 801 -0.49 13.92 17.15
C ASP A 801 0.88 13.81 17.83
N LEU A 802 1.83 13.15 17.17
CA LEU A 802 3.19 12.98 17.68
C LEU A 802 4.12 13.86 16.86
N PRO A 803 4.95 14.74 17.46
CA PRO A 803 5.94 15.54 16.72
C PRO A 803 7.14 14.69 16.26
N PHE A 804 6.88 13.53 15.64
CA PHE A 804 7.87 12.55 15.22
C PHE A 804 8.87 13.14 14.23
N TYR A 805 8.38 13.91 13.26
CA TYR A 805 9.23 14.59 12.28
C TYR A 805 10.24 15.49 13.01
N GLN A 806 9.78 16.30 13.97
CA GLN A 806 10.62 17.19 14.76
C GLN A 806 11.61 16.39 15.62
N MET A 807 11.19 15.28 16.24
CA MET A 807 12.09 14.39 16.97
C MET A 807 13.23 13.86 16.11
N VAL A 808 12.97 13.63 14.82
CA VAL A 808 13.98 13.15 13.85
C VAL A 808 14.96 14.26 13.46
N ILE A 809 14.48 15.45 13.10
CA ILE A 809 15.33 16.47 12.45
C ILE A 809 15.93 17.52 13.39
N ARG A 810 15.40 17.68 14.62
CA ARG A 810 15.79 18.82 15.47
C ARG A 810 17.28 18.80 15.79
N GLY A 811 17.93 19.95 15.60
CA GLY A 811 19.39 20.10 15.75
C GLY A 811 20.21 19.70 14.52
N LEU A 812 19.61 19.06 13.50
CA LEU A 812 20.23 18.83 12.19
C LEU A 812 19.75 19.86 11.16
N ILE A 813 18.48 20.27 11.25
CA ILE A 813 17.86 21.24 10.36
C ILE A 813 17.04 22.21 11.19
N ASP A 814 17.10 23.51 10.85
CA ASP A 814 16.26 24.51 11.48
C ASP A 814 14.84 24.43 10.90
N TYR A 815 13.81 24.65 11.71
CA TYR A 815 12.44 24.56 11.20
C TYR A 815 11.46 25.48 11.90
N ALA A 816 10.39 25.78 11.18
CA ALA A 816 9.24 26.47 11.71
C ALA A 816 7.94 25.84 11.19
N GLY A 817 6.88 25.97 11.99
CA GLY A 817 5.53 25.57 11.61
C GLY A 817 4.91 26.52 10.57
N SER A 818 3.58 26.66 10.59
CA SER A 818 2.87 27.67 9.78
C SER A 818 3.05 29.08 10.35
N PRO A 819 2.84 30.15 9.54
CA PRO A 819 2.94 31.52 10.03
C PRO A 819 1.99 31.78 11.21
N ILE A 820 2.53 32.28 12.32
CA ILE A 820 1.79 32.48 13.58
C ILE A 820 0.65 33.48 13.39
N ASN A 821 0.86 34.54 12.62
CA ASN A 821 -0.15 35.56 12.34
C ASN A 821 -1.29 35.10 11.41
N LEU A 822 -1.19 33.93 10.79
CA LEU A 822 -2.28 33.28 10.05
C LEU A 822 -2.98 32.18 10.86
N SER A 823 -2.52 31.89 12.08
CA SER A 823 -3.17 30.92 12.96
C SER A 823 -4.49 31.46 13.53
N GLY A 824 -5.40 30.56 13.89
CA GLY A 824 -6.65 30.93 14.56
C GLY A 824 -6.43 31.50 15.98
N SER A 825 -5.31 31.14 16.61
CA SER A 825 -4.86 31.66 17.91
C SER A 825 -3.34 31.69 17.94
N TYR A 826 -2.76 32.90 17.97
CA TYR A 826 -1.31 33.06 18.05
C TYR A 826 -0.74 32.45 19.35
N ARG A 827 -1.52 32.45 20.44
CA ARG A 827 -1.12 31.84 21.70
C ARG A 827 -1.01 30.33 21.57
N GLN A 828 -1.98 29.67 20.94
CA GLN A 828 -1.86 28.22 20.65
C GLN A 828 -0.67 27.93 19.73
N ALA A 829 -0.45 28.74 18.70
CA ALA A 829 0.70 28.57 17.81
C ALA A 829 2.06 28.75 18.54
N LEU A 830 2.15 29.69 19.49
CA LEU A 830 3.31 29.84 20.37
C LEU A 830 3.52 28.59 21.23
N LEU A 831 2.45 28.08 21.88
CA LEU A 831 2.53 26.88 22.71
C LEU A 831 2.94 25.66 21.90
N THR A 832 2.46 25.53 20.66
CA THR A 832 2.91 24.50 19.72
C THR A 832 4.39 24.67 19.39
N ALA A 833 4.85 25.90 19.13
CA ALA A 833 6.27 26.15 18.88
C ALA A 833 7.16 25.80 20.09
N VAL A 834 6.68 26.04 21.31
CA VAL A 834 7.32 25.60 22.57
C VAL A 834 7.38 24.08 22.65
N GLU A 835 6.25 23.40 22.43
CA GLU A 835 6.14 21.94 22.49
C GLU A 835 7.05 21.26 21.46
N THR A 836 7.02 21.71 20.21
CA THR A 836 7.76 21.10 19.11
C THR A 836 9.18 21.63 18.96
N GLY A 837 9.57 22.63 19.77
CA GLY A 837 10.84 23.33 19.65
C GLY A 837 11.04 24.03 18.31
N SER A 838 9.96 24.49 17.67
CA SER A 838 9.97 25.23 16.39
C SER A 838 10.31 26.69 16.58
N TYR A 839 10.98 27.29 15.59
CA TYR A 839 11.29 28.71 15.60
C TYR A 839 10.10 29.58 15.15
N PRO A 840 10.03 30.85 15.59
CA PRO A 840 8.95 31.75 15.22
C PRO A 840 8.98 32.07 13.72
N TYR A 841 7.80 32.03 13.11
CA TYR A 841 7.61 32.33 11.70
C TYR A 841 6.39 33.21 11.48
N PHE A 842 6.60 34.32 10.76
CA PHE A 842 5.57 35.29 10.40
C PHE A 842 5.59 35.56 8.90
N ILE A 843 4.43 35.91 8.34
CA ILE A 843 4.33 36.40 6.96
C ILE A 843 3.81 37.84 6.96
N GLY A 844 4.42 38.73 6.19
CA GLY A 844 4.11 40.15 6.24
C GLY A 844 4.21 40.91 4.92
N SER A 845 3.71 42.14 4.94
CA SER A 845 3.87 43.16 3.92
C SER A 845 3.90 44.57 4.49
N PHE A 846 4.54 45.48 3.77
CA PHE A 846 4.50 46.92 4.08
C PHE A 846 3.14 47.53 3.77
N ALA A 847 2.53 47.13 2.65
CA ALA A 847 1.21 47.57 2.27
C ALA A 847 0.12 47.02 3.23
N PRO A 848 -1.01 47.72 3.39
CA PRO A 848 -2.12 47.25 4.22
C PRO A 848 -2.72 45.93 3.70
N SER A 849 -3.13 45.04 4.61
CA SER A 849 -3.78 43.76 4.30
C SER A 849 -5.03 43.90 3.42
N SER A 850 -5.67 45.08 3.39
CA SER A 850 -6.79 45.35 2.48
C SER A 850 -6.44 45.21 1.00
N GLU A 851 -5.15 45.24 0.62
CA GLU A 851 -4.74 45.07 -0.77
C GLU A 851 -4.98 43.66 -1.32
N VAL A 852 -4.96 42.62 -0.47
CA VAL A 852 -5.26 41.24 -0.88
C VAL A 852 -6.76 40.93 -0.91
N LYS A 853 -7.60 41.80 -0.34
CA LYS A 853 -9.06 41.61 -0.30
C LYS A 853 -9.64 41.49 -1.72
N ASN A 854 -10.59 40.58 -1.90
CA ASN A 854 -11.23 40.30 -3.19
C ASN A 854 -10.23 39.89 -4.29
N THR A 855 -9.13 39.25 -3.91
CA THR A 855 -8.17 38.64 -4.83
C THR A 855 -8.07 37.15 -4.52
N LYS A 856 -7.39 36.39 -5.39
CA LYS A 856 -7.04 34.98 -5.13
C LYS A 856 -6.04 34.79 -3.97
N TYR A 857 -5.60 35.86 -3.33
CA TYR A 857 -4.70 35.88 -2.17
C TYR A 857 -5.40 36.30 -0.88
N ALA A 858 -6.75 36.30 -0.86
CA ALA A 858 -7.53 36.72 0.30
C ALA A 858 -7.27 35.89 1.57
N SER A 859 -6.68 34.70 1.45
CA SER A 859 -6.20 33.90 2.59
C SER A 859 -5.04 34.55 3.34
N LEU A 860 -4.31 35.49 2.73
CA LEU A 860 -3.23 36.24 3.37
C LEU A 860 -3.79 37.49 4.07
N TYR A 861 -4.73 37.32 4.97
CA TYR A 861 -5.53 38.42 5.54
C TYR A 861 -4.80 39.22 6.63
N ALA A 862 -3.68 38.72 7.17
CA ALA A 862 -2.95 39.31 8.29
C ALA A 862 -1.54 39.77 7.92
N LEU A 863 -1.36 40.38 6.73
CA LEU A 863 -0.04 40.72 6.20
C LEU A 863 0.57 42.01 6.74
N HIS A 864 -0.20 43.05 7.04
CA HIS A 864 0.39 44.34 7.41
C HIS A 864 1.26 44.21 8.68
N TYR A 865 2.58 44.36 8.53
CA TYR A 865 3.53 43.99 9.59
C TYR A 865 3.39 44.83 10.86
N GLN A 866 3.00 46.11 10.73
CA GLN A 866 2.86 46.99 11.88
C GLN A 866 1.71 46.55 12.80
N ASP A 867 0.70 45.85 12.26
CA ASP A 867 -0.41 45.31 13.04
C ASP A 867 0.03 44.13 13.94
N TRP A 868 1.25 43.61 13.74
CA TRP A 868 1.80 42.46 14.45
C TRP A 868 3.16 42.73 15.08
N LEU A 869 3.71 43.94 14.97
CA LEU A 869 5.09 44.23 15.38
C LEU A 869 5.29 44.03 16.88
N GLU A 870 4.33 44.49 17.68
CA GLU A 870 4.36 44.36 19.15
C GLU A 870 4.23 42.89 19.55
N GLU A 871 3.20 42.19 19.05
CA GLU A 871 2.96 40.78 19.35
C GLU A 871 4.09 39.88 18.86
N ALA A 872 4.66 40.15 17.67
CA ALA A 872 5.80 39.38 17.15
C ALA A 872 7.04 39.56 18.03
N ALA A 873 7.27 40.76 18.57
CA ALA A 873 8.38 41.01 19.49
C ALA A 873 8.18 40.30 20.84
N GLU A 874 6.98 40.32 21.40
CA GLU A 874 6.63 39.59 22.63
C GLU A 874 6.83 38.08 22.45
N ILE A 875 6.26 37.52 21.37
CA ILE A 875 6.36 36.10 21.02
C ILE A 875 7.83 35.70 20.82
N TYR A 876 8.61 36.52 20.10
CA TYR A 876 10.02 36.26 19.89
C TYR A 876 10.81 36.27 21.20
N GLN A 877 10.56 37.24 22.09
CA GLN A 877 11.27 37.32 23.37
C GLN A 877 10.97 36.10 24.25
N GLU A 878 9.70 35.68 24.31
CA GLU A 878 9.26 34.50 25.06
C GLU A 878 9.89 33.22 24.50
N LEU A 879 9.82 33.01 23.18
CA LEU A 879 10.42 31.85 22.52
C LEU A 879 11.95 31.87 22.62
N ASN A 880 12.61 33.01 22.44
CA ASN A 880 14.06 33.12 22.53
C ASN A 880 14.57 32.85 23.95
N ALA A 881 13.83 33.25 24.98
CA ALA A 881 14.21 33.00 26.37
C ALA A 881 14.37 31.49 26.66
N LEU A 882 13.48 30.68 26.10
CA LEU A 882 13.47 29.22 26.23
C LEU A 882 14.33 28.52 25.18
N LEU A 883 14.03 28.75 23.89
CA LEU A 883 14.56 27.95 22.79
C LEU A 883 16.05 28.18 22.56
N ARG A 884 16.64 29.30 23.01
CA ARG A 884 18.09 29.50 22.89
C ARG A 884 18.88 28.41 23.63
N GLU A 885 18.38 27.98 24.80
CA GLU A 885 19.05 27.02 25.69
C GLU A 885 19.03 25.60 25.12
N VAL A 886 18.10 25.35 24.20
CA VAL A 886 17.91 24.04 23.56
C VAL A 886 18.27 24.08 22.07
N GLN A 887 18.95 25.12 21.57
CA GLN A 887 19.46 25.11 20.20
C GLN A 887 20.39 23.92 19.97
N GLY A 888 20.28 23.28 18.81
CA GLY A 888 21.08 22.10 18.45
C GLY A 888 20.72 20.82 19.22
N GLN A 889 19.88 20.87 20.25
CA GLN A 889 19.51 19.70 21.05
C GLN A 889 18.41 18.86 20.38
N GLY A 890 18.52 17.55 20.33
CA GLY A 890 17.42 16.69 19.90
C GLY A 890 16.24 16.72 20.88
N ILE A 891 15.07 16.25 20.44
CA ILE A 891 13.96 15.90 21.34
C ILE A 891 14.18 14.44 21.78
N SER A 892 14.49 14.25 23.05
CA SER A 892 14.79 12.93 23.62
C SER A 892 13.54 12.15 24.06
N ALA A 893 12.47 12.87 24.44
CA ALA A 893 11.19 12.28 24.81
C ALA A 893 10.05 13.29 24.62
N TRP A 894 8.85 12.77 24.39
CA TRP A 894 7.61 13.53 24.29
C TRP A 894 6.49 12.70 24.90
N GLN A 895 5.56 13.25 25.68
CA GLN A 895 4.47 12.47 26.28
C GLN A 895 3.22 13.31 26.58
N VAL A 896 2.06 12.67 26.56
CA VAL A 896 0.80 13.24 27.06
C VAL A 896 0.73 13.02 28.57
N VAL A 897 0.76 14.10 29.37
CA VAL A 897 0.73 14.03 30.84
C VAL A 897 -0.67 14.23 31.43
N ALA A 898 -1.55 14.91 30.68
CA ALA A 898 -2.98 15.01 30.95
C ALA A 898 -3.73 15.35 29.64
N GLY A 899 -5.07 15.35 29.65
CA GLY A 899 -5.85 15.74 28.47
C GLY A 899 -5.47 17.15 28.00
N ASN A 900 -4.98 17.28 26.75
CA ASN A 900 -4.44 18.52 26.18
C ASN A 900 -3.28 19.15 26.97
N VAL A 901 -2.50 18.33 27.70
CA VAL A 901 -1.26 18.76 28.37
C VAL A 901 -0.13 17.83 27.98
N HIS A 902 0.89 18.38 27.32
CA HIS A 902 1.99 17.61 26.75
C HIS A 902 3.32 18.02 27.40
N GLN A 903 4.25 17.08 27.47
CA GLN A 903 5.61 17.32 27.95
C GLN A 903 6.63 16.93 26.89
N THR A 904 7.51 17.85 26.54
CA THR A 904 8.67 17.61 25.66
C THR A 904 9.95 17.70 26.47
N THR A 905 10.88 16.77 26.27
CA THR A 905 12.20 16.76 26.94
C THR A 905 13.32 16.77 25.90
N PHE A 906 14.21 17.75 26.01
CA PHE A 906 15.35 17.91 25.13
C PHE A 906 16.58 17.14 25.64
N GLU A 907 17.56 16.87 24.78
CA GLU A 907 18.76 16.08 25.10
C GLU A 907 19.60 16.65 26.26
N ASN A 908 19.60 17.97 26.45
CA ASN A 908 20.26 18.61 27.59
C ASN A 908 19.53 18.40 28.93
N GLY A 909 18.36 17.75 28.91
CA GLY A 909 17.54 17.45 30.09
C GLY A 909 16.55 18.54 30.48
N LEU A 910 16.44 19.63 29.72
CA LEU A 910 15.38 20.62 29.89
C LEU A 910 14.05 20.02 29.41
N SER A 911 13.01 20.13 30.21
CA SER A 911 11.64 19.76 29.82
C SER A 911 10.73 20.98 29.78
N VAL A 912 9.76 20.95 28.87
CA VAL A 912 8.66 21.91 28.81
C VAL A 912 7.35 21.16 28.93
N ILE A 913 6.45 21.65 29.78
CA ILE A 913 5.10 21.12 29.94
C ILE A 913 4.12 22.19 29.46
N VAL A 914 3.35 21.89 28.43
CA VAL A 914 2.47 22.81 27.73
C VAL A 914 1.01 22.45 28.03
N ASN A 915 0.23 23.40 28.53
CA ASN A 915 -1.20 23.23 28.80
C ASN A 915 -2.03 24.00 27.76
N TYR A 916 -2.70 23.27 26.87
CA TYR A 916 -3.58 23.85 25.85
C TYR A 916 -5.00 24.14 26.35
N ASN A 917 -5.36 23.68 27.56
CA ASN A 917 -6.66 23.95 28.14
C ASN A 917 -6.80 25.42 28.54
N LEU A 918 -8.05 25.90 28.62
CA LEU A 918 -8.34 27.24 29.16
C LEU A 918 -8.17 27.32 30.68
N GLU A 919 -8.30 26.18 31.36
CA GLU A 919 -8.21 26.08 32.81
C GLU A 919 -6.80 25.62 33.24
N PRO A 920 -6.34 26.00 34.43
CA PRO A 920 -5.07 25.53 34.98
C PRO A 920 -5.10 24.03 35.26
N VAL A 921 -3.97 23.36 35.06
CA VAL A 921 -3.78 21.93 35.34
C VAL A 921 -2.61 21.75 36.31
N THR A 922 -2.72 20.81 37.24
CA THR A 922 -1.63 20.44 38.14
C THR A 922 -0.92 19.20 37.62
N VAL A 923 0.38 19.31 37.32
CA VAL A 923 1.24 18.20 36.89
C VAL A 923 2.43 18.13 37.83
N ASN A 924 2.66 16.98 38.47
CA ASN A 924 3.77 16.77 39.42
C ASN A 924 3.85 17.85 40.52
N GLY A 925 2.71 18.27 41.07
CA GLY A 925 2.62 19.31 42.10
C GLY A 925 2.80 20.75 41.60
N MET A 926 3.12 20.97 40.32
CA MET A 926 3.22 22.29 39.70
C MET A 926 1.90 22.68 39.04
N VAL A 927 1.43 23.90 39.31
CA VAL A 927 0.24 24.47 38.66
C VAL A 927 0.68 25.15 37.37
N ILE A 928 0.22 24.64 36.24
CA ILE A 928 0.44 25.20 34.91
C ILE A 928 -0.83 25.97 34.54
N PRO A 929 -0.75 27.30 34.34
CA PRO A 929 -1.91 28.09 33.94
C PRO A 929 -2.54 27.58 32.63
N GLY A 930 -3.79 27.97 32.39
CA GLY A 930 -4.45 27.70 31.11
C GLY A 930 -3.78 28.46 29.97
N GLN A 931 -3.61 27.81 28.83
CA GLN A 931 -2.92 28.34 27.65
C GLN A 931 -1.51 28.86 27.98
N ASP A 932 -0.77 28.08 28.77
CA ASP A 932 0.56 28.43 29.24
C ASP A 932 1.48 27.21 29.32
N TYR A 933 2.74 27.43 29.62
CA TYR A 933 3.72 26.36 29.79
C TYR A 933 4.59 26.56 31.04
N ALA A 934 5.20 25.47 31.49
CA ALA A 934 6.19 25.48 32.55
C ALA A 934 7.49 24.84 32.04
N VAL A 935 8.62 25.48 32.36
CA VAL A 935 9.95 24.93 32.11
C VAL A 935 10.41 24.18 33.35
N VAL A 936 10.94 22.98 33.17
CA VAL A 936 11.40 22.11 34.24
C VAL A 936 12.85 21.74 33.98
N GLU A 937 13.74 22.13 34.90
CA GLU A 937 15.15 21.75 34.86
C GLU A 937 15.38 20.34 35.42
N ARG A 938 16.43 19.68 34.92
CA ARG A 938 16.80 18.31 35.31
C ARG A 938 16.97 18.19 36.83
N GLY A 939 16.16 17.34 37.46
CA GLY A 939 16.22 17.03 38.89
C GLY A 939 15.12 17.64 39.76
N ALA A 940 14.33 18.59 39.25
CA ALA A 940 13.20 19.18 39.99
C ALA A 940 11.97 18.26 40.10
N LEU A 941 11.96 17.14 39.38
CA LEU A 941 10.86 16.15 39.34
C LEU A 941 11.12 14.90 40.19
N GLN A 942 12.20 14.87 40.98
CA GLN A 942 12.48 13.81 41.96
C GLN A 942 12.14 14.30 43.38
N GLU A 943 10.88 14.56 43.67
CA GLU A 943 10.32 14.50 45.05
C GLU A 943 8.89 13.95 45.03
#